data_AF-A0AAW1QE95-F1
#
_entry.id   AF-A0AAW1QE95-F1
#
_cell.length_a   1.000
_cell.length_b   1.000
_cell.length_c   1.000
_cell.angle_alpha   90.00
_cell.angle_beta   90.00
_cell.angle_gamma   90.00
#
_symmetry.space_group_name_H-M   'P 1'
#
loop_
_entity.id
_entity.type
_entity.pdbx_description
1 polymer ?
#
loop_
_entity_poly.entity_id
_entity_poly.type
_entity_poly.pdbx_seq_one_letter_code
_entity_poly.pdbx_strand_id
1 'polypeptide(L)'
;MAFTAQMTAANMDLSASLPSRLVGSSRTVQRNPAFAAVPLACPVKLMPCVPGRGLSTTCSAAPELMQAQLAEPLSAADFSSGTIHRDFCLSGLNGLTAGGTSGLEHGCFQVTASQPVSYCVEEVSDIFDLNNKALLRGMVPDSFPARLAPAPIDNVRQRRFIVIDEVVYNLYGEQLRQYMKHHNVDYDILPVPTCEPNKSFNLVFMISERLEAFKLNRRQEPIIAIGGGVCLDVAGLAANLYRRNTPLIKVPTTVMAAVDASIGIKTAVNFHGRKNKLGTYCPPLAVFIDKTFLKTLDVRHLSNGSAEILKMACIKDAELFELLEQHGAELLNSKYQSHHASTIMRRSIQGMLEELEYNLWEHILQRLVDYGHAFSPEIEMAALVGDDAMLLHGEAVNIDMALTTQLAFQRGLISEEQRARVYGVMNKLGLALWHDVCNDTKMLLKGLADTTLARDGLQRVPLMSGIGDAQFVNDLTEAEVGGPVPLLSRVGRELQRYSGSGERLVAGCIPVRITSLEAGVDGVEVLLISSRGGKGLVFPKGGWETDETVEAAAARETVEEAGVRGELEGQMVGVFPFYSSKAARVHIQGRCIAYMFVMHVVEELPAWPEQAHRTRVWCSVREACNNCRHEWMREALETWLRRQGWDHVLHNHQPNGNSNADTTIAPPPCPERIAATS
;
A
#
# COMPACT_ATOMS: atom_id res chain seq x y z
N MET A 1 -49.92 -25.60 2.95
CA MET A 1 -50.46 -24.39 3.61
C MET A 1 -49.30 -23.39 3.70
N ALA A 2 -48.90 -22.71 2.62
CA ALA A 2 -49.48 -21.52 2.00
C ALA A 2 -49.72 -20.37 2.99
N PHE A 3 -48.92 -19.30 2.90
CA PHE A 3 -49.32 -17.89 2.65
C PHE A 3 -48.06 -16.98 2.73
N THR A 4 -47.43 -16.55 1.63
CA THR A 4 -47.60 -15.26 0.87
C THR A 4 -47.48 -13.94 1.65
N ALA A 5 -46.42 -13.18 1.29
CA ALA A 5 -46.36 -11.78 0.82
C ALA A 5 -46.94 -10.61 1.66
N GLN A 6 -46.15 -9.54 1.86
CA GLN A 6 -46.22 -8.26 1.11
C GLN A 6 -45.46 -7.12 1.82
N MET A 7 -44.70 -6.36 1.03
CA MET A 7 -44.28 -4.99 1.33
C MET A 7 -45.49 -4.05 1.33
N THR A 8 -45.45 -2.98 2.13
CA THR A 8 -45.99 -1.67 1.73
C THR A 8 -45.29 -0.55 2.51
N ALA A 9 -44.96 0.50 1.77
CA ALA A 9 -44.42 1.77 2.25
C ALA A 9 -45.51 2.62 2.93
N ALA A 10 -45.11 3.47 3.88
CA ALA A 10 -45.89 4.64 4.27
C ALA A 10 -44.95 5.77 4.71
N ASN A 11 -44.93 6.83 3.89
CA ASN A 11 -44.50 8.18 4.25
C ASN A 11 -45.32 8.69 5.43
N MET A 12 -44.67 9.31 6.43
CA MET A 12 -45.32 10.32 7.26
C MET A 12 -44.37 11.50 7.51
N ASP A 13 -44.75 12.59 6.86
CA ASP A 13 -44.43 13.98 7.12
C ASP A 13 -44.94 14.38 8.53
N LEU A 14 -44.12 15.02 9.36
CA LEU A 14 -44.59 15.67 10.59
C LEU A 14 -43.86 17.00 10.81
N SER A 15 -44.62 18.06 10.53
CA SER A 15 -44.34 19.43 10.91
C SER A 15 -44.99 19.78 12.25
N ALA A 16 -44.33 20.69 12.97
CA ALA A 16 -44.84 21.59 14.01
C ALA A 16 -45.35 21.02 15.36
N SER A 17 -44.67 21.37 16.45
CA SER A 17 -45.01 22.57 17.27
C SER A 17 -44.45 22.50 18.71
N LEU A 18 -43.80 23.59 19.11
CA LEU A 18 -43.34 23.92 20.46
C LEU A 18 -44.49 24.39 21.36
N PRO A 19 -44.30 24.37 22.69
CA PRO A 19 -44.87 25.38 23.59
C PRO A 19 -43.79 26.25 24.25
N SER A 20 -43.94 27.56 24.08
CA SER A 20 -43.42 28.65 24.92
C SER A 20 -44.14 28.68 26.29
N ARG A 21 -43.70 29.27 27.42
CA ARG A 21 -42.97 30.53 27.69
C ARG A 21 -42.87 30.72 29.22
N LEU A 22 -41.85 31.43 29.72
CA LEU A 22 -41.83 32.50 30.76
C LEU A 22 -40.35 32.71 31.21
N VAL A 23 -39.59 33.68 30.66
CA VAL A 23 -39.44 35.12 31.06
C VAL A 23 -38.89 35.27 32.49
N GLY A 24 -37.78 35.96 32.81
CA GLY A 24 -36.79 36.72 32.05
C GLY A 24 -35.89 37.54 33.00
N SER A 25 -34.70 37.97 32.55
CA SER A 25 -34.06 39.22 33.02
C SER A 25 -32.98 39.68 32.04
N SER A 26 -33.04 40.97 31.72
CA SER A 26 -32.35 41.73 30.67
C SER A 26 -30.91 42.13 31.04
N ARG A 27 -29.99 42.17 30.05
CA ARG A 27 -29.20 43.36 29.68
C ARG A 27 -28.31 43.14 28.43
N THR A 28 -28.67 43.84 27.35
CA THR A 28 -27.83 44.55 26.36
C THR A 28 -26.46 43.99 25.96
N VAL A 29 -26.37 43.50 24.71
CA VAL A 29 -25.12 43.27 23.96
C VAL A 29 -24.82 44.51 23.10
N GLN A 30 -23.74 45.22 23.43
CA GLN A 30 -23.09 46.17 22.54
C GLN A 30 -22.16 45.42 21.58
N ARG A 31 -22.38 45.59 20.28
CA ARG A 31 -21.38 45.35 19.24
C ARG A 31 -20.52 46.60 19.10
N ASN A 32 -19.20 46.43 19.08
CA ASN A 32 -18.32 47.35 18.34
C ASN A 32 -17.16 46.57 17.69
N PRO A 33 -16.62 47.07 16.56
CA PRO A 33 -15.76 46.34 15.63
C PRO A 33 -14.26 46.63 15.81
N ALA A 34 -13.46 46.03 14.93
CA ALA A 34 -12.07 46.34 14.55
C ALA A 34 -11.00 45.36 15.06
N PHE A 35 -10.51 44.51 14.15
CA PHE A 35 -9.08 44.31 13.95
C PHE A 35 -8.80 44.25 12.45
N ALA A 36 -7.96 45.18 12.01
CA ALA A 36 -7.62 45.46 10.64
C ALA A 36 -6.67 44.41 10.08
N ALA A 37 -6.94 43.97 8.84
CA ALA A 37 -5.98 43.25 8.01
C ALA A 37 -4.94 44.24 7.46
N VAL A 38 -3.66 43.93 7.65
CA VAL A 38 -2.53 44.66 7.06
C VAL A 38 -2.18 43.99 5.72
N PRO A 39 -2.14 44.71 4.59
CA PRO A 39 -1.61 44.19 3.33
C PRO A 39 -0.11 44.48 3.25
N LEU A 40 0.72 43.43 3.10
CA LEU A 40 2.12 43.59 2.74
C LEU A 40 2.25 43.53 1.22
N ALA A 41 2.37 44.71 0.61
CA ALA A 41 2.91 44.89 -0.73
C ALA A 41 4.39 45.26 -0.62
N CYS A 42 5.27 44.52 -1.29
CA CYS A 42 6.62 44.97 -1.62
C CYS A 42 6.97 44.41 -3.01
N PRO A 43 7.31 45.24 -4.01
CA PRO A 43 7.61 44.78 -5.37
C PRO A 43 9.11 44.50 -5.52
N VAL A 44 9.48 43.26 -5.84
CA VAL A 44 10.83 42.94 -6.33
C VAL A 44 10.79 42.89 -7.86
N LYS A 45 11.45 43.86 -8.50
CA LYS A 45 11.77 43.88 -9.93
C LYS A 45 12.69 42.70 -10.25
N LEU A 46 12.23 41.77 -11.08
CA LEU A 46 13.08 40.82 -11.81
C LEU A 46 13.29 41.35 -13.23
N MET A 47 14.55 41.62 -13.59
CA MET A 47 14.96 41.85 -14.98
C MET A 47 15.40 40.51 -15.62
N PRO A 48 15.18 40.33 -16.93
CA PRO A 48 15.45 39.07 -17.62
C PRO A 48 16.89 39.01 -18.16
N CYS A 49 17.54 37.83 -18.06
CA CYS A 49 18.78 37.53 -18.80
C CYS A 49 18.48 36.54 -19.94
N VAL A 50 18.87 36.93 -21.15
CA VAL A 50 18.85 36.18 -22.41
C VAL A 50 20.27 35.67 -22.70
N PRO A 51 20.50 34.52 -23.39
CA PRO A 51 21.79 33.83 -23.39
C PRO A 51 22.72 34.27 -24.53
N GLY A 52 24.04 34.15 -24.30
CA GLY A 52 25.09 34.45 -25.27
C GLY A 52 26.35 33.59 -25.09
N ARG A 53 26.77 32.98 -26.20
CA ARG A 53 27.86 32.00 -26.45
C ARG A 53 29.28 32.44 -26.05
N GLY A 54 30.16 31.46 -25.76
CA GLY A 54 31.46 31.32 -26.45
C GLY A 54 32.76 31.18 -25.62
N LEU A 55 33.44 30.03 -25.82
CA LEU A 55 34.92 29.76 -25.83
C LEU A 55 35.66 29.67 -24.47
N SER A 56 36.15 28.48 -24.05
CA SER A 56 37.52 27.88 -24.17
C SER A 56 38.63 28.76 -23.53
N THR A 57 39.52 28.31 -22.64
CA THR A 57 40.47 27.16 -22.68
C THR A 57 41.11 26.85 -21.30
N THR A 58 41.29 25.56 -21.01
CA THR A 58 42.39 24.79 -20.34
C THR A 58 43.32 25.35 -19.22
N CYS A 59 43.62 24.42 -18.29
CA CYS A 59 44.86 24.19 -17.49
C CYS A 59 45.14 25.14 -16.31
N SER A 60 45.77 24.76 -15.19
CA SER A 60 46.27 23.50 -14.61
C SER A 60 46.89 23.83 -13.24
N ALA A 61 46.96 22.82 -12.36
CA ALA A 61 47.96 22.66 -11.27
C ALA A 61 47.81 23.43 -9.94
N ALA A 62 47.73 22.64 -8.86
CA ALA A 62 48.31 22.90 -7.52
C ALA A 62 49.77 22.35 -7.51
N PRO A 63 50.55 22.30 -6.39
CA PRO A 63 50.35 22.76 -5.00
C PRO A 63 51.63 23.41 -4.36
N GLU A 64 51.60 23.63 -3.03
CA GLU A 64 52.69 23.53 -2.02
C GLU A 64 53.01 24.75 -1.11
N LEU A 65 52.72 24.53 0.20
CA LEU A 65 53.55 24.66 1.41
C LEU A 65 54.56 25.82 1.56
N MET A 66 54.42 26.61 2.65
CA MET A 66 55.45 26.73 3.71
C MET A 66 54.96 27.57 4.91
N GLN A 67 55.12 27.01 6.12
CA GLN A 67 55.16 27.71 7.41
C GLN A 67 56.58 28.25 7.67
N ALA A 68 56.69 29.38 8.38
CA ALA A 68 57.69 29.70 9.43
C ALA A 68 57.58 31.20 9.77
N GLN A 69 57.13 31.64 10.95
CA GLN A 69 57.75 31.64 12.29
C GLN A 69 58.30 33.04 12.69
N LEU A 70 57.91 33.48 13.90
CA LEU A 70 58.69 34.21 14.91
C LEU A 70 58.34 35.68 15.27
N ALA A 71 58.04 35.82 16.57
CA ALA A 71 58.49 36.81 17.56
C ALA A 71 57.60 38.05 17.86
N GLU A 72 57.05 38.03 19.09
CA GLU A 72 56.69 39.17 19.95
C GLU A 72 57.96 39.93 20.48
N PRO A 73 57.94 41.03 21.32
CA PRO A 73 56.87 41.50 22.24
C PRO A 73 56.79 43.02 22.64
N LEU A 74 55.87 43.31 23.60
CA LEU A 74 55.75 44.45 24.56
C LEU A 74 55.08 45.77 24.07
N SER A 75 54.26 46.52 24.83
CA SER A 75 53.88 46.55 26.26
C SER A 75 52.63 47.40 26.57
N ALA A 76 51.94 47.04 27.68
CA ALA A 76 51.37 47.87 28.77
C ALA A 76 50.31 48.98 28.48
N ALA A 77 49.10 48.83 29.04
CA ALA A 77 48.74 49.32 30.40
C ALA A 77 47.21 49.39 30.62
N ASP A 78 46.77 48.74 31.70
CA ASP A 78 45.71 49.10 32.64
C ASP A 78 44.32 49.55 32.16
N PHE A 79 43.33 48.66 32.34
CA PHE A 79 42.20 48.96 33.24
C PHE A 79 41.74 47.67 33.93
N SER A 80 41.85 47.67 35.25
CA SER A 80 41.55 46.57 36.14
C SER A 80 40.12 46.63 36.67
N SER A 81 39.69 45.46 37.15
CA SER A 81 38.67 45.22 38.17
C SER A 81 37.21 45.08 37.72
N GLY A 82 36.91 43.84 37.32
CA GLY A 82 35.55 43.30 37.30
C GLY A 82 35.52 41.77 37.22
N THR A 83 36.58 41.09 37.64
CA THR A 83 36.67 39.63 37.59
C THR A 83 35.80 39.02 38.68
N ILE A 84 34.56 38.66 38.34
CA ILE A 84 33.91 37.54 39.03
C ILE A 84 34.52 36.28 38.43
N HIS A 85 35.52 35.72 39.12
CA HIS A 85 35.90 34.32 38.91
C HIS A 85 34.69 33.45 39.28
N ARG A 86 33.88 33.11 38.28
CA ARG A 86 33.09 31.88 38.33
C ARG A 86 33.93 30.80 37.69
N ASP A 87 34.75 30.17 38.53
CA ASP A 87 35.22 28.81 38.30
C ASP A 87 34.00 27.87 38.40
N PHE A 88 33.16 27.90 37.37
CA PHE A 88 32.35 26.76 37.01
C PHE A 88 33.03 26.12 35.81
N CYS A 89 33.92 25.16 36.09
CA CYS A 89 34.23 24.09 35.18
C CYS A 89 32.92 23.34 34.87
N LEU A 90 32.11 23.89 33.97
CA LEU A 90 31.12 23.14 33.22
C LEU A 90 31.88 22.45 32.10
N SER A 91 32.54 21.34 32.44
CA SER A 91 32.69 20.29 31.44
C SER A 91 31.28 19.95 30.97
N GLY A 92 30.96 20.31 29.72
CA GLY A 92 29.76 19.78 29.09
C GLY A 92 29.78 18.25 29.22
N LEU A 93 28.60 17.64 29.29
CA LEU A 93 28.35 16.17 29.41
C LEU A 93 29.05 15.31 28.32
N ASN A 94 29.86 15.92 27.45
CA ASN A 94 30.46 15.33 26.27
C ASN A 94 31.99 15.29 26.34
N GLY A 95 32.63 15.83 27.38
CA GLY A 95 34.10 15.87 27.47
C GLY A 95 34.81 16.63 26.33
N LEU A 96 34.07 17.35 25.48
CA LEU A 96 34.61 18.24 24.47
C LEU A 96 34.71 19.66 25.03
N THR A 97 35.88 20.23 24.78
CA THR A 97 36.48 21.47 25.27
C THR A 97 35.57 22.69 25.30
N ALA A 98 35.89 23.59 26.24
CA ALA A 98 35.40 24.97 26.38
C ALA A 98 34.75 25.55 25.12
N GLY A 99 33.51 26.02 25.25
CA GLY A 99 32.80 26.71 24.17
C GLY A 99 33.61 27.91 23.65
N GLY A 100 34.26 27.73 22.51
CA GLY A 100 35.04 28.73 21.80
C GLY A 100 34.18 29.53 20.84
N THR A 101 33.04 30.07 21.27
CA THR A 101 32.27 31.03 20.47
C THR A 101 33.07 32.33 20.34
N SER A 102 33.90 32.43 19.29
CA SER A 102 34.61 33.64 18.91
C SER A 102 33.69 34.50 18.03
N GLY A 103 33.00 35.45 18.64
CA GLY A 103 32.06 36.32 17.91
C GLY A 103 31.81 37.68 18.52
N LEU A 104 32.36 37.95 19.71
CA LEU A 104 32.14 39.22 20.41
C LEU A 104 32.76 40.41 19.68
N GLU A 105 33.88 40.22 18.96
CA GLU A 105 34.56 41.30 18.23
C GLU A 105 33.93 41.59 16.86
N HIS A 106 33.40 40.56 16.19
CA HIS A 106 32.91 40.67 14.81
C HIS A 106 31.39 40.52 14.68
N GLY A 107 30.66 40.29 15.79
CA GLY A 107 29.23 39.98 15.81
C GLY A 107 28.85 38.65 15.15
N CYS A 108 29.81 37.80 14.79
CA CYS A 108 29.60 36.53 14.09
C CYS A 108 29.80 35.35 15.04
N PHE A 109 28.74 34.58 15.30
CA PHE A 109 28.78 33.43 16.18
C PHE A 109 28.47 32.15 15.40
N GLN A 110 29.35 31.16 15.50
CA GLN A 110 29.12 29.83 14.95
C GLN A 110 28.90 28.83 16.09
N VAL A 111 27.84 28.03 16.00
CA VAL A 111 27.53 26.97 16.96
C VAL A 111 27.55 25.64 16.24
N THR A 112 28.40 24.73 16.71
CA THR A 112 28.45 23.34 16.26
C THR A 112 28.17 22.44 17.45
N ALA A 113 27.19 21.54 17.33
CA ALA A 113 26.82 20.59 18.37
C ALA A 113 26.51 19.23 17.75
N SER A 114 26.81 18.17 18.50
CA SER A 114 26.54 16.79 18.10
C SER A 114 25.65 16.11 19.14
N GLN A 115 24.63 15.38 18.66
CA GLN A 115 23.72 14.59 19.50
C GLN A 115 23.82 13.11 19.11
N PRO A 116 24.48 12.25 19.92
CA PRO A 116 24.48 10.81 19.69
C PRO A 116 23.08 10.23 19.86
N VAL A 117 22.73 9.28 18.99
CA VAL A 117 21.49 8.50 19.03
C VAL A 117 21.85 7.03 19.17
N SER A 118 21.20 6.33 20.09
CA SER A 118 21.36 4.89 20.30
C SER A 118 20.06 4.34 20.88
N TYR A 119 19.56 3.25 20.31
CA TYR A 119 18.37 2.56 20.78
C TYR A 119 18.50 1.06 20.51
N CYS A 120 17.70 0.26 21.22
CA CYS A 120 17.73 -1.18 21.10
C CYS A 120 16.45 -1.69 20.41
N VAL A 121 16.60 -2.68 19.54
CA VAL A 121 15.49 -3.49 19.01
C VAL A 121 15.71 -4.91 19.52
N GLU A 122 14.79 -5.41 20.34
CA GLU A 122 14.92 -6.69 21.04
C GLU A 122 13.68 -7.55 20.84
N GLU A 123 13.89 -8.79 20.44
CA GLU A 123 12.83 -9.79 20.50
C GLU A 123 12.63 -10.25 21.94
N VAL A 124 11.38 -10.26 22.38
CA VAL A 124 10.96 -10.78 23.67
C VAL A 124 9.84 -11.80 23.46
N SER A 125 9.57 -12.61 24.48
CA SER A 125 8.48 -13.58 24.44
C SER A 125 7.55 -13.34 25.62
N ASP A 126 6.26 -13.25 25.33
CA ASP A 126 5.20 -13.02 26.31
C ASP A 126 5.55 -11.83 27.23
N ILE A 127 5.53 -10.62 26.65
CA ILE A 127 5.99 -9.41 27.32
C ILE A 127 5.18 -9.06 28.58
N PHE A 128 3.97 -9.62 28.70
CA PHE A 128 3.11 -9.50 29.88
C PHE A 128 3.21 -10.69 30.85
N ASP A 129 4.06 -11.69 30.57
CA ASP A 129 4.41 -12.72 31.56
C ASP A 129 5.02 -12.08 32.80
N LEU A 130 4.59 -12.54 33.98
CA LEU A 130 4.98 -11.95 35.27
C LEU A 130 6.48 -12.09 35.58
N ASN A 131 7.20 -12.97 34.88
CA ASN A 131 8.65 -13.12 35.02
C ASN A 131 9.42 -12.29 34.00
N ASN A 132 8.75 -11.78 32.95
CA ASN A 132 9.38 -10.98 31.93
C ASN A 132 9.62 -9.55 32.44
N LYS A 133 10.89 -9.15 32.61
CA LYS A 133 11.24 -7.83 33.15
C LYS A 133 11.45 -6.75 32.10
N ALA A 134 11.14 -7.00 30.82
CA ALA A 134 11.41 -6.06 29.72
C ALA A 134 10.75 -4.70 29.92
N LEU A 135 9.45 -4.65 30.29
CA LEU A 135 8.71 -3.39 30.50
C LEU A 135 9.09 -2.65 31.78
N LEU A 136 9.82 -3.31 32.68
CA LEU A 136 10.41 -2.65 33.85
C LEU A 136 11.68 -1.88 33.46
N ARG A 137 12.30 -2.21 32.33
CA ARG A 137 13.36 -1.39 31.74
C ARG A 137 12.74 -0.08 31.23
N GLY A 138 13.48 1.01 31.28
CA GLY A 138 12.94 2.32 30.89
C GLY A 138 13.33 3.48 31.78
N MET A 139 14.02 3.22 32.89
CA MET A 139 14.70 4.33 33.57
C MET A 139 15.77 4.87 32.65
N VAL A 140 15.67 6.17 32.36
CA VAL A 140 16.71 6.92 31.68
C VAL A 140 17.61 7.50 32.76
N PRO A 141 18.88 7.07 32.87
CA PRO A 141 19.83 7.70 33.76
C PRO A 141 19.99 9.18 33.43
N ASP A 142 20.45 9.98 34.39
CA ASP A 142 20.89 11.36 34.15
C ASP A 142 22.24 11.37 33.41
N SER A 143 22.31 10.70 32.26
CA SER A 143 23.46 10.58 31.38
C SER A 143 23.09 10.97 29.94
N PHE A 144 24.11 11.34 29.17
CA PHE A 144 23.97 11.68 27.76
C PHE A 144 24.95 10.84 26.92
N PRO A 145 24.50 10.13 25.85
CA PRO A 145 23.10 9.97 25.46
C PRO A 145 22.29 9.22 26.52
N ALA A 146 20.99 9.50 26.55
CA ALA A 146 20.03 8.72 27.32
C ALA A 146 20.12 7.25 26.90
N ARG A 147 20.26 6.34 27.87
CA ARG A 147 20.27 4.89 27.62
C ARG A 147 19.18 4.21 28.43
N LEU A 148 18.70 3.08 27.92
CA LEU A 148 17.81 2.21 28.68
C LEU A 148 18.59 1.57 29.83
N ALA A 149 18.21 1.85 31.07
CA ALA A 149 18.73 1.11 32.22
C ALA A 149 17.67 0.12 32.74
N PRO A 150 18.10 -1.05 33.26
CA PRO A 150 17.23 -1.84 34.12
C PRO A 150 16.84 -0.99 35.33
N ALA A 151 15.63 -1.19 35.84
CA ALA A 151 15.24 -0.51 37.05
C ALA A 151 16.17 -0.89 38.23
N PRO A 152 16.55 0.06 39.10
CA PRO A 152 17.27 -0.23 40.32
C PRO A 152 16.43 -1.14 41.22
N ILE A 153 17.11 -1.98 42.00
CA ILE A 153 16.50 -2.91 42.97
C ILE A 153 15.91 -2.14 44.17
N ASP A 154 16.19 -0.84 44.28
CA ASP A 154 15.79 0.02 45.39
C ASP A 154 14.27 0.12 45.53
N ASN A 155 13.79 0.28 46.76
CA ASN A 155 12.38 0.31 47.19
C ASN A 155 11.55 1.50 46.64
N VAL A 156 11.97 2.16 45.55
CA VAL A 156 11.22 3.26 44.94
C VAL A 156 10.18 2.68 43.97
N ARG A 157 8.91 2.93 44.28
CA ARG A 157 7.78 2.52 43.45
C ARG A 157 7.85 3.20 42.08
N GLN A 158 7.87 2.40 41.01
CA GLN A 158 7.99 2.91 39.65
C GLN A 158 6.66 3.46 39.14
N ARG A 159 6.72 4.46 38.25
CA ARG A 159 5.57 5.02 37.55
C ARG A 159 5.67 4.78 36.05
N ARG A 160 4.56 4.44 35.39
CA ARG A 160 4.51 4.22 33.94
C ARG A 160 3.27 4.85 33.31
N PHE A 161 3.47 5.52 32.18
CA PHE A 161 2.38 5.99 31.33
C PHE A 161 2.35 5.15 30.06
N ILE A 162 1.22 4.51 29.79
CA ILE A 162 1.08 3.55 28.70
C ILE A 162 0.00 4.03 27.75
N VAL A 163 0.38 4.27 26.49
CA VAL A 163 -0.55 4.47 25.38
C VAL A 163 -0.71 3.12 24.71
N ILE A 164 -1.94 2.64 24.59
CA ILE A 164 -2.22 1.34 23.99
C ILE A 164 -3.37 1.47 22.99
N ASP A 165 -3.27 0.78 21.86
CA ASP A 165 -4.39 0.69 20.93
C ASP A 165 -5.62 0.07 21.62
N GLU A 166 -6.81 0.62 21.38
CA GLU A 166 -8.04 0.21 22.05
C GLU A 166 -8.38 -1.28 21.82
N VAL A 167 -8.17 -1.81 20.61
CA VAL A 167 -8.43 -3.22 20.31
C VAL A 167 -7.43 -4.10 21.06
N VAL A 168 -6.16 -3.71 21.08
CA VAL A 168 -5.12 -4.41 21.86
C VAL A 168 -5.43 -4.37 23.35
N TYR A 169 -5.90 -3.24 23.88
CA TYR A 169 -6.30 -3.12 25.28
C TYR A 169 -7.48 -4.03 25.63
N ASN A 170 -8.46 -4.16 24.74
CA ASN A 170 -9.59 -5.06 24.96
C ASN A 170 -9.16 -6.53 25.02
N LEU A 171 -8.14 -6.91 24.25
CA LEU A 171 -7.59 -8.27 24.23
C LEU A 171 -6.65 -8.56 25.43
N TYR A 172 -5.77 -7.62 25.76
CA TYR A 172 -4.61 -7.85 26.63
C TYR A 172 -4.55 -6.95 27.87
N GLY A 173 -5.48 -6.01 28.01
CA GLY A 173 -5.46 -4.99 29.07
C GLY A 173 -5.52 -5.57 30.47
N GLU A 174 -6.19 -6.72 30.67
CA GLU A 174 -6.20 -7.40 31.96
C GLU A 174 -4.84 -8.00 32.31
N GLN A 175 -4.16 -8.65 31.36
CA GLN A 175 -2.81 -9.18 31.56
C GLN A 175 -1.82 -8.05 31.87
N LEU A 176 -1.90 -6.94 31.13
CA LEU A 176 -1.10 -5.74 31.39
C LEU A 176 -1.35 -5.17 32.80
N ARG A 177 -2.60 -5.08 33.25
CA ARG A 177 -2.92 -4.63 34.62
C ARG A 177 -2.38 -5.58 35.69
N GLN A 178 -2.46 -6.89 35.45
CA GLN A 178 -1.92 -7.91 36.36
C GLN A 178 -0.40 -7.82 36.43
N TYR A 179 0.27 -7.68 35.30
CA TYR A 179 1.71 -7.46 35.20
C TYR A 179 2.17 -6.23 36.02
N MET A 180 1.52 -5.09 35.80
CA MET A 180 1.89 -3.85 36.51
C MET A 180 1.63 -3.95 38.02
N LYS A 181 0.52 -4.60 38.43
CA LYS A 181 0.23 -4.86 39.85
C LYS A 181 1.26 -5.81 40.49
N HIS A 182 1.61 -6.89 39.80
CA HIS A 182 2.57 -7.89 40.28
C HIS A 182 3.94 -7.26 40.56
N HIS A 183 4.39 -6.38 39.67
CA HIS A 183 5.66 -5.66 39.82
C HIS A 183 5.58 -4.38 40.68
N ASN A 184 4.45 -4.13 41.35
CA ASN A 184 4.22 -2.95 42.17
C ASN A 184 4.51 -1.62 41.44
N VAL A 185 4.10 -1.52 40.18
CA VAL A 185 4.23 -0.32 39.36
C VAL A 185 2.96 0.52 39.51
N ASP A 186 3.10 1.82 39.75
CA ASP A 186 2.02 2.80 39.57
C ASP A 186 1.87 3.11 38.08
N TYR A 187 0.65 3.08 37.56
CA TYR A 187 0.44 3.23 36.13
C TYR A 187 -0.80 4.04 35.79
N ASP A 188 -0.74 4.65 34.61
CA ASP A 188 -1.90 5.14 33.89
C ASP A 188 -1.89 4.53 32.48
N ILE A 189 -3.00 3.90 32.10
CA ILE A 189 -3.17 3.26 30.80
C ILE A 189 -4.22 4.06 30.04
N LEU A 190 -3.83 4.56 28.86
CA LEU A 190 -4.70 5.27 27.95
C LEU A 190 -4.94 4.40 26.70
N PRO A 191 -6.11 3.73 26.61
CA PRO A 191 -6.59 3.15 25.36
C PRO A 191 -6.88 4.26 24.35
N VAL A 192 -6.42 4.10 23.11
CA VAL A 192 -6.65 5.06 22.02
C VAL A 192 -7.26 4.31 20.83
N PRO A 193 -8.40 4.76 20.27
CA PRO A 193 -9.02 4.11 19.11
C PRO A 193 -8.21 4.46 17.86
N THR A 194 -7.25 3.63 17.43
CA THR A 194 -6.36 4.00 16.32
C THR A 194 -6.78 3.38 15.00
N CYS A 195 -6.95 4.22 13.97
CA CYS A 195 -7.15 3.80 12.58
C CYS A 195 -6.59 4.87 11.61
N GLU A 196 -6.37 4.52 10.34
CA GLU A 196 -5.79 5.48 9.38
C GLU A 196 -6.64 6.76 9.21
N PRO A 197 -8.00 6.69 9.16
CA PRO A 197 -8.83 7.89 9.05
C PRO A 197 -8.70 8.89 10.20
N ASN A 198 -8.41 8.41 11.41
CA ASN A 198 -8.29 9.29 12.59
C ASN A 198 -6.85 9.60 13.00
N LYS A 199 -5.86 9.10 12.25
CA LYS A 199 -4.42 9.37 12.41
C LYS A 199 -4.11 10.86 12.20
N SER A 200 -4.37 11.66 13.23
CA SER A 200 -4.42 13.12 13.18
C SER A 200 -3.92 13.75 14.48
N PHE A 201 -3.71 15.07 14.47
CA PHE A 201 -3.34 15.83 15.67
C PHE A 201 -4.36 15.72 16.81
N ASN A 202 -5.61 15.36 16.54
CA ASN A 202 -6.60 15.16 17.60
C ASN A 202 -6.17 14.06 18.57
N LEU A 203 -5.61 12.96 18.06
CA LEU A 203 -5.09 11.89 18.92
C LEU A 203 -3.81 12.33 19.65
N VAL A 204 -2.96 13.14 19.02
CA VAL A 204 -1.77 13.73 19.65
C VAL A 204 -2.18 14.63 20.83
N PHE A 205 -3.23 15.44 20.67
CA PHE A 205 -3.76 16.28 21.74
C PHE A 205 -4.37 15.44 22.87
N MET A 206 -5.16 14.41 22.56
CA MET A 206 -5.72 13.49 23.55
C MET A 206 -4.63 12.87 24.44
N ILE A 207 -3.54 12.38 23.83
CA ILE A 207 -2.41 11.83 24.58
C ILE A 207 -1.77 12.92 25.44
N SER A 208 -1.52 14.10 24.87
CA SER A 208 -0.87 15.23 25.56
C SER A 208 -1.66 15.73 26.78
N GLU A 209 -2.99 15.79 26.68
CA GLU A 209 -3.89 16.15 27.79
C GLU A 209 -3.78 15.13 28.93
N ARG A 210 -3.74 13.83 28.61
CA ARG A 210 -3.59 12.78 29.60
C ARG A 210 -2.20 12.79 30.25
N LEU A 211 -1.14 13.09 29.49
CA LEU A 211 0.22 13.27 30.01
C LEU A 211 0.32 14.43 31.02
N GLU A 212 -0.37 15.54 30.74
CA GLU A 212 -0.43 16.70 31.64
C GLU A 212 -1.20 16.36 32.92
N ALA A 213 -2.31 15.60 32.82
CA ALA A 213 -3.06 15.11 33.96
C ALA A 213 -2.24 14.14 34.83
N PHE A 214 -1.44 13.26 34.20
CA PHE A 214 -0.56 12.31 34.88
C PHE A 214 0.67 12.99 35.53
N LYS A 215 0.99 14.23 35.15
CA LYS A 215 2.18 14.97 35.58
C LYS A 215 3.47 14.19 35.30
N LEU A 216 3.61 13.74 34.04
CA LEU A 216 4.75 12.93 33.60
C LEU A 216 6.10 13.62 33.90
N ASN A 217 7.03 12.88 34.48
CA ASN A 217 8.41 13.30 34.67
C ASN A 217 9.16 13.36 33.33
N ARG A 218 10.16 14.24 33.23
CA ARG A 218 10.76 14.58 31.93
C ARG A 218 11.52 13.43 31.26
N ARG A 219 12.20 12.58 32.05
CA ARG A 219 13.10 11.53 31.50
C ARG A 219 12.95 10.18 32.20
N GLN A 220 12.62 10.17 33.49
CA GLN A 220 12.55 8.95 34.30
C GLN A 220 11.34 8.05 33.98
N GLU A 221 10.32 8.61 33.31
CA GLU A 221 9.05 7.95 32.99
C GLU A 221 8.87 7.96 31.46
N PRO A 222 9.47 7.01 30.71
CA PRO A 222 9.24 6.92 29.28
C PRO A 222 7.76 6.59 29.01
N ILE A 223 7.24 7.12 27.91
CA ILE A 223 5.95 6.70 27.38
C ILE A 223 6.13 5.32 26.77
N ILE A 224 5.29 4.36 27.16
CA ILE A 224 5.24 3.03 26.54
C ILE A 224 4.08 3.03 25.55
N ALA A 225 4.38 2.92 24.26
CA ALA A 225 3.39 2.81 23.19
C ALA A 225 3.24 1.35 22.76
N ILE A 226 2.01 0.80 22.83
CA ILE A 226 1.69 -0.60 22.53
C ILE A 226 0.61 -0.65 21.45
N GLY A 227 0.95 -1.10 20.24
CA GLY A 227 -0.03 -1.14 19.15
C GLY A 227 0.57 -1.36 17.76
N GLY A 228 -0.29 -1.18 16.75
CA GLY A 228 0.13 -1.13 15.35
C GLY A 228 0.77 0.21 14.95
N GLY A 229 1.13 0.36 13.67
CA GLY A 229 1.86 1.53 13.17
C GLY A 229 1.20 2.88 13.49
N VAL A 230 -0.13 2.97 13.38
CA VAL A 230 -0.88 4.20 13.70
C VAL A 230 -0.68 4.62 15.16
N CYS A 231 -0.87 3.70 16.10
CA CYS A 231 -0.67 3.96 17.53
C CYS A 231 0.77 4.38 17.83
N LEU A 232 1.76 3.69 17.25
CA LEU A 232 3.17 3.98 17.50
C LEU A 232 3.60 5.34 16.93
N ASP A 233 3.10 5.71 15.76
CA ASP A 233 3.36 7.00 15.13
C ASP A 233 2.78 8.16 15.95
N VAL A 234 1.49 8.04 16.31
CA VAL A 234 0.78 9.08 17.06
C VAL A 234 1.37 9.25 18.46
N ALA A 235 1.61 8.15 19.18
CA ALA A 235 2.23 8.19 20.50
C ALA A 235 3.68 8.70 20.44
N GLY A 236 4.43 8.32 19.40
CA GLY A 236 5.79 8.82 19.19
C GLY A 236 5.84 10.31 18.88
N LEU A 237 4.93 10.82 18.06
CA LEU A 237 4.82 12.25 17.78
C LEU A 237 4.43 13.03 19.05
N ALA A 238 3.47 12.53 19.82
CA ALA A 238 3.11 13.11 21.12
C ALA A 238 4.31 13.14 22.08
N ALA A 239 5.09 12.06 22.16
CA ALA A 239 6.29 11.98 22.98
C ALA A 239 7.36 13.00 22.55
N ASN A 240 7.59 13.16 21.24
CA ASN A 240 8.57 14.12 20.73
C ASN A 240 8.19 15.58 21.01
N LEU A 241 6.89 15.90 20.87
CA LEU A 241 6.36 17.25 21.11
C LEU A 241 6.27 17.58 22.61
N TYR A 242 5.88 16.60 23.45
CA TYR A 242 5.71 16.83 24.88
C TYR A 242 7.05 17.14 25.55
N ARG A 243 7.15 18.32 26.15
CA ARG A 243 8.40 18.90 26.73
C ARG A 243 9.59 18.89 25.75
N ARG A 244 9.30 18.94 24.45
CA ARG A 244 10.24 19.00 23.32
C ARG A 244 11.18 17.79 23.18
N ASN A 245 10.90 16.69 23.88
CA ASN A 245 11.48 15.34 23.72
C ASN A 245 11.26 14.57 25.03
N THR A 246 10.22 13.73 25.05
CA THR A 246 9.95 12.76 26.12
C THR A 246 10.39 11.37 25.64
N PRO A 247 11.11 10.58 26.46
CA PRO A 247 11.56 9.25 26.04
C PRO A 247 10.40 8.30 25.73
N LEU A 248 10.62 7.42 24.74
CA LEU A 248 9.61 6.52 24.19
C LEU A 248 10.10 5.07 24.20
N ILE A 249 9.24 4.12 24.54
CA ILE A 249 9.42 2.69 24.29
C ILE A 249 8.29 2.25 23.36
N LYS A 250 8.61 1.48 22.31
CA LYS A 250 7.63 0.93 21.37
C LYS A 250 7.46 -0.57 21.57
N VAL A 251 6.22 -1.05 21.59
CA VAL A 251 5.86 -2.47 21.64
C VAL A 251 4.92 -2.74 20.45
N PRO A 252 5.46 -3.10 19.27
CA PRO A 252 4.65 -3.39 18.10
C PRO A 252 3.78 -4.64 18.30
N THR A 253 2.51 -4.54 17.94
CA THR A 253 1.55 -5.66 18.02
C THR A 253 1.06 -6.15 16.65
N THR A 254 1.55 -5.54 15.56
CA THR A 254 1.29 -5.97 14.18
C THR A 254 2.58 -6.33 13.46
N VAL A 255 2.50 -7.20 12.44
CA VAL A 255 3.66 -7.56 11.60
C VAL A 255 4.28 -6.30 11.00
N MET A 256 3.45 -5.45 10.38
CA MET A 256 3.87 -4.17 9.79
C MET A 256 4.62 -3.28 10.79
N ALA A 257 4.10 -3.16 12.03
CA ALA A 257 4.78 -2.37 13.04
C ALA A 257 6.11 -3.02 13.47
N ALA A 258 6.16 -4.35 13.61
CA ALA A 258 7.34 -5.06 14.08
C ALA A 258 8.53 -4.99 13.11
N VAL A 259 8.26 -4.97 11.80
CA VAL A 259 9.33 -5.00 10.77
C VAL A 259 9.62 -3.65 10.12
N ASP A 260 8.81 -2.61 10.38
CA ASP A 260 8.99 -1.29 9.78
C ASP A 260 8.73 -0.15 10.79
N ALA A 261 7.45 0.15 11.09
CA ALA A 261 7.07 1.40 11.77
C ALA A 261 7.65 1.57 13.20
N SER A 262 7.94 0.46 13.90
CA SER A 262 8.50 0.53 15.24
C SER A 262 10.01 0.68 15.28
N ILE A 263 10.72 0.08 14.31
CA ILE A 263 12.18 0.05 14.28
C ILE A 263 12.78 1.32 13.67
N GLY A 264 12.03 1.99 12.80
CA GLY A 264 12.35 3.35 12.37
C GLY A 264 12.08 4.40 13.45
N ILE A 265 12.63 5.59 13.22
CA ILE A 265 12.45 6.74 14.12
C ILE A 265 11.42 7.75 13.61
N LYS A 266 10.84 7.54 12.42
CA LYS A 266 9.80 8.41 11.90
C LYS A 266 8.55 8.28 12.77
N THR A 267 7.86 9.40 12.95
CA THR A 267 6.58 9.51 13.62
C THR A 267 5.78 10.56 12.87
N ALA A 268 4.51 10.31 12.59
CA ALA A 268 3.73 11.23 11.78
C ALA A 268 2.22 11.10 11.97
N VAL A 269 1.50 12.12 11.50
CA VAL A 269 0.05 12.11 11.31
C VAL A 269 -0.31 12.62 9.92
N ASN A 270 -1.50 12.26 9.47
CA ASN A 270 -2.05 12.68 8.19
C ASN A 270 -2.51 14.16 8.29
N PHE A 271 -2.42 14.90 7.18
CA PHE A 271 -2.82 16.32 7.13
C PHE A 271 -3.41 16.67 5.77
N HIS A 272 -4.64 17.21 5.76
CA HIS A 272 -5.40 17.53 4.54
C HIS A 272 -5.44 16.41 3.50
N GLY A 273 -5.80 15.19 3.92
CA GLY A 273 -5.90 14.02 3.03
C GLY A 273 -4.55 13.53 2.50
N ARG A 274 -3.43 14.03 3.03
CA ARG A 274 -2.07 13.57 2.67
C ARG A 274 -1.49 12.72 3.79
N LYS A 275 -0.95 11.57 3.41
CA LYS A 275 -0.35 10.60 4.33
C LYS A 275 0.91 11.16 4.99
N ASN A 276 1.05 10.96 6.30
CA ASN A 276 2.26 11.21 7.10
C ASN A 276 2.90 12.60 6.92
N LYS A 277 2.12 13.63 6.59
CA LYS A 277 2.67 14.91 6.16
C LYS A 277 3.23 15.77 7.29
N LEU A 278 2.77 15.57 8.52
CA LEU A 278 3.25 16.27 9.70
C LEU A 278 3.87 15.27 10.67
N GLY A 279 5.15 15.42 10.99
CA GLY A 279 5.88 14.40 11.75
C GLY A 279 7.23 14.86 12.29
N THR A 280 7.89 13.96 13.02
CA THR A 280 9.23 14.16 13.58
C THR A 280 10.06 12.88 13.51
N TYR A 281 11.37 13.04 13.63
CA TYR A 281 12.32 11.94 13.85
C TYR A 281 12.53 11.76 15.36
N CYS A 282 11.87 10.76 15.94
CA CYS A 282 11.87 10.43 17.36
C CYS A 282 12.43 9.03 17.62
N PRO A 283 13.74 8.89 17.89
CA PRO A 283 14.32 7.61 18.27
C PRO A 283 13.68 7.07 19.55
N PRO A 284 13.21 5.83 19.60
CA PRO A 284 12.80 5.20 20.85
C PRO A 284 14.04 4.95 21.74
N LEU A 285 13.85 4.63 23.01
CA LEU A 285 14.90 4.01 23.83
C LEU A 285 15.04 2.53 23.51
N ALA A 286 13.90 1.87 23.28
CA ALA A 286 13.80 0.46 23.00
C ALA A 286 12.55 0.13 22.18
N VAL A 287 12.67 -0.92 21.37
CA VAL A 287 11.57 -1.59 20.68
C VAL A 287 11.55 -3.04 21.15
N PHE A 288 10.44 -3.48 21.73
CA PHE A 288 10.26 -4.86 22.18
C PHE A 288 9.30 -5.61 21.28
N ILE A 289 9.83 -6.52 20.48
CA ILE A 289 9.06 -7.29 19.50
C ILE A 289 8.63 -8.61 20.13
N ASP A 290 7.34 -8.76 20.38
CA ASP A 290 6.74 -10.00 20.87
C ASP A 290 5.79 -10.59 19.83
N LYS A 291 6.24 -11.67 19.17
CA LYS A 291 5.44 -12.33 18.13
C LYS A 291 4.15 -12.98 18.65
N THR A 292 3.98 -13.12 19.97
CA THR A 292 2.75 -13.71 20.52
C THR A 292 1.51 -12.84 20.30
N PHE A 293 1.67 -11.52 20.14
CA PHE A 293 0.59 -10.62 19.73
C PHE A 293 0.02 -10.94 18.34
N LEU A 294 0.85 -11.50 17.45
CA LEU A 294 0.43 -11.80 16.08
C LEU A 294 -0.63 -12.92 16.01
N LYS A 295 -0.76 -13.74 17.08
CA LYS A 295 -1.77 -14.81 17.19
C LYS A 295 -3.21 -14.30 17.09
N THR A 296 -3.47 -13.07 17.54
CA THR A 296 -4.82 -12.50 17.55
C THR A 296 -5.15 -11.69 16.30
N LEU A 297 -4.17 -11.44 15.42
CA LEU A 297 -4.44 -10.75 14.16
C LEU A 297 -5.25 -11.65 13.22
N ASP A 298 -6.12 -11.00 12.43
CA ASP A 298 -6.70 -11.64 11.26
C ASP A 298 -5.64 -11.81 10.14
N VAL A 299 -5.96 -12.66 9.17
CA VAL A 299 -5.06 -12.98 8.07
C VAL A 299 -4.77 -11.76 7.20
N ARG A 300 -5.71 -10.82 7.07
CA ARG A 300 -5.53 -9.61 6.27
C ARG A 300 -4.45 -8.71 6.87
N HIS A 301 -4.43 -8.52 8.18
CA HIS A 301 -3.39 -7.75 8.86
C HIS A 301 -2.04 -8.45 8.91
N LEU A 302 -2.01 -9.79 8.92
CA LEU A 302 -0.77 -10.56 8.73
C LEU A 302 -0.20 -10.32 7.33
N SER A 303 -1.04 -10.53 6.30
CA SER A 303 -0.72 -10.30 4.89
C SER A 303 -0.22 -8.87 4.64
N ASN A 304 -0.94 -7.87 5.15
CA ASN A 304 -0.56 -6.46 5.10
C ASN A 304 0.88 -6.21 5.60
N GLY A 305 1.28 -6.80 6.73
CA GLY A 305 2.65 -6.65 7.22
C GLY A 305 3.68 -7.46 6.43
N SER A 306 3.29 -8.57 5.81
CA SER A 306 4.16 -9.36 4.94
C SER A 306 4.61 -8.59 3.71
N ALA A 307 3.84 -7.59 3.24
CA ALA A 307 4.24 -6.72 2.13
C ALA A 307 5.56 -5.99 2.41
N GLU A 308 5.76 -5.49 3.63
CA GLU A 308 7.01 -4.80 4.00
C GLU A 308 8.21 -5.75 4.14
N ILE A 309 7.95 -7.01 4.48
CA ILE A 309 8.97 -8.06 4.47
C ILE A 309 9.37 -8.37 3.02
N LEU A 310 8.38 -8.50 2.12
CA LEU A 310 8.62 -8.71 0.69
C LEU A 310 9.35 -7.53 0.06
N LYS A 311 9.03 -6.29 0.44
CA LYS A 311 9.75 -5.08 0.02
C LYS A 311 11.26 -5.26 0.22
N MET A 312 11.66 -5.58 1.45
CA MET A 312 13.09 -5.78 1.77
C MET A 312 13.70 -6.96 1.00
N ALA A 313 12.95 -8.04 0.84
CA ALA A 313 13.39 -9.21 0.09
C ALA A 313 13.68 -8.88 -1.39
N CYS A 314 12.80 -8.13 -2.05
CA CYS A 314 12.92 -7.77 -3.45
C CYS A 314 14.16 -6.91 -3.75
N ILE A 315 14.53 -6.00 -2.85
CA ILE A 315 15.52 -4.94 -3.10
C ILE A 315 16.85 -5.11 -2.38
N LYS A 316 16.95 -6.03 -1.41
CA LYS A 316 18.16 -6.14 -0.57
C LYS A 316 18.56 -7.58 -0.20
N ASP A 317 17.63 -8.53 -0.20
CA ASP A 317 17.89 -9.84 0.39
C ASP A 317 17.24 -10.99 -0.39
N ALA A 318 18.00 -11.59 -1.31
CA ALA A 318 17.56 -12.71 -2.12
C ALA A 318 17.27 -13.98 -1.30
N GLU A 319 17.98 -14.20 -0.18
CA GLU A 319 17.73 -15.35 0.69
C GLU A 319 16.42 -15.17 1.48
N LEU A 320 16.12 -13.94 1.93
CA LEU A 320 14.81 -13.61 2.48
C LEU A 320 13.70 -13.83 1.43
N PHE A 321 13.96 -13.49 0.17
CA PHE A 321 13.00 -13.75 -0.91
C PHE A 321 12.73 -15.26 -1.08
N GLU A 322 13.78 -16.09 -1.10
CA GLU A 322 13.64 -17.55 -1.19
C GLU A 322 12.88 -18.13 0.01
N LEU A 323 13.12 -17.62 1.21
CA LEU A 323 12.36 -18.00 2.41
C LEU A 323 10.88 -17.65 2.28
N LEU A 324 10.53 -16.47 1.74
CA LEU A 324 9.14 -16.10 1.47
C LEU A 324 8.52 -16.98 0.38
N GLU A 325 9.28 -17.32 -0.65
CA GLU A 325 8.83 -18.21 -1.72
C GLU A 325 8.51 -19.62 -1.20
N GLN A 326 9.30 -20.13 -0.26
CA GLN A 326 9.09 -21.46 0.33
C GLN A 326 8.02 -21.46 1.42
N HIS A 327 7.98 -20.43 2.27
CA HIS A 327 7.23 -20.44 3.54
C HIS A 327 6.13 -19.37 3.64
N GLY A 328 5.90 -18.53 2.64
CA GLY A 328 4.95 -17.41 2.71
C GLY A 328 3.54 -17.82 3.16
N ALA A 329 2.98 -18.89 2.61
CA ALA A 329 1.67 -19.41 3.02
C ALA A 329 1.69 -19.99 4.46
N GLU A 330 2.80 -20.60 4.88
CA GLU A 330 2.98 -21.10 6.25
C GLU A 330 2.98 -19.95 7.27
N LEU A 331 3.58 -18.80 6.93
CA LEU A 331 3.59 -17.63 7.80
C LEU A 331 2.18 -17.18 8.17
N LEU A 332 1.30 -17.07 7.17
CA LEU A 332 -0.08 -16.65 7.39
C LEU A 332 -0.87 -17.70 8.16
N ASN A 333 -0.80 -18.96 7.73
CA ASN A 333 -1.56 -20.07 8.34
C ASN A 333 -1.14 -20.33 9.79
N SER A 334 0.14 -20.19 10.10
CA SER A 334 0.66 -20.34 11.47
C SER A 334 0.55 -19.07 12.31
N LYS A 335 0.00 -17.97 11.77
CA LYS A 335 -0.01 -16.65 12.40
C LYS A 335 1.36 -16.21 12.91
N TYR A 336 2.39 -16.42 12.09
CA TYR A 336 3.79 -16.12 12.41
C TYR A 336 4.35 -16.87 13.62
N GLN A 337 3.75 -17.99 14.01
CA GLN A 337 4.24 -18.80 15.15
C GLN A 337 5.25 -19.87 14.74
N SER A 338 5.44 -20.14 13.44
CA SER A 338 6.42 -21.11 12.96
C SER A 338 7.87 -20.72 13.31
N HIS A 339 8.78 -21.69 13.21
CA HIS A 339 10.22 -21.43 13.38
C HIS A 339 10.77 -20.49 12.28
N HIS A 340 10.33 -20.69 11.03
CA HIS A 340 10.74 -19.86 9.89
C HIS A 340 10.32 -18.39 10.05
N ALA A 341 9.19 -18.11 10.70
CA ALA A 341 8.70 -16.76 10.93
C ALA A 341 9.71 -15.87 11.68
N SER A 342 10.39 -16.43 12.69
CA SER A 342 11.41 -15.68 13.43
C SER A 342 12.61 -15.32 12.55
N THR A 343 13.10 -16.27 11.74
CA THR A 343 14.20 -15.99 10.80
C THR A 343 13.81 -14.93 9.78
N ILE A 344 12.63 -15.06 9.17
CA ILE A 344 12.11 -14.13 8.17
C ILE A 344 11.96 -12.71 8.74
N MET A 345 11.36 -12.58 9.94
CA MET A 345 11.23 -11.28 10.61
C MET A 345 12.60 -10.66 10.91
N ARG A 346 13.55 -11.43 11.47
CA ARG A 346 14.89 -10.92 11.80
C ARG A 346 15.64 -10.40 10.59
N ARG A 347 15.61 -11.15 9.48
CA ARG A 347 16.26 -10.72 8.23
C ARG A 347 15.68 -9.42 7.71
N SER A 348 14.35 -9.30 7.71
CA SER A 348 13.67 -8.07 7.31
C SER A 348 14.01 -6.89 8.22
N ILE A 349 13.98 -7.09 9.54
CA ILE A 349 14.36 -6.08 10.54
C ILE A 349 15.82 -5.65 10.36
N GLN A 350 16.73 -6.62 10.20
CA GLN A 350 18.16 -6.34 9.98
C GLN A 350 18.35 -5.52 8.71
N GLY A 351 17.78 -5.95 7.58
CA GLY A 351 17.89 -5.23 6.32
C GLY A 351 17.33 -3.81 6.40
N MET A 352 16.23 -3.61 7.12
CA MET A 352 15.66 -2.28 7.35
C MET A 352 16.61 -1.43 8.20
N LEU A 353 17.13 -1.96 9.31
CA LEU A 353 18.06 -1.23 10.19
C LEU A 353 19.35 -0.83 9.46
N GLU A 354 19.91 -1.70 8.61
CA GLU A 354 21.08 -1.41 7.77
C GLU A 354 20.83 -0.21 6.83
N GLU A 355 19.59 -0.04 6.33
CA GLU A 355 19.22 1.11 5.49
C GLU A 355 18.96 2.40 6.28
N LEU A 356 18.61 2.26 7.57
CA LEU A 356 18.26 3.39 8.43
C LEU A 356 19.45 3.93 9.22
N GLU A 357 20.39 3.08 9.65
CA GLU A 357 21.47 3.45 10.58
C GLU A 357 22.32 4.62 10.07
N TYR A 358 22.72 4.58 8.79
CA TYR A 358 23.58 5.62 8.19
C TYR A 358 22.79 6.84 7.68
N ASN A 359 21.46 6.78 7.66
CA ASN A 359 20.60 7.78 7.01
C ASN A 359 19.32 8.07 7.82
N LEU A 360 19.45 8.13 9.13
CA LEU A 360 18.33 8.13 10.08
C LEU A 360 17.39 9.35 9.97
N TRP A 361 17.91 10.48 9.47
CA TRP A 361 17.18 11.73 9.23
C TRP A 361 16.88 12.00 7.74
N GLU A 362 17.13 11.01 6.87
CA GLU A 362 16.88 11.09 5.43
C GLU A 362 17.60 12.26 4.75
N HIS A 363 18.85 12.53 5.13
CA HIS A 363 19.68 13.49 4.40
C HIS A 363 20.01 12.98 2.99
N ILE A 364 20.07 11.66 2.81
CA ILE A 364 20.20 11.00 1.51
C ILE A 364 18.81 10.53 1.08
N LEU A 365 18.25 11.14 0.02
CA LEU A 365 16.89 10.79 -0.44
C LEU A 365 16.85 9.65 -1.47
N GLN A 366 18.00 9.07 -1.83
CA GLN A 366 18.06 7.78 -2.53
C GLN A 366 18.02 6.69 -1.46
N ARG A 367 16.83 6.14 -1.22
CA ARG A 367 16.57 5.19 -0.14
C ARG A 367 15.99 3.91 -0.72
N LEU A 368 16.63 2.76 -0.52
CA LEU A 368 16.14 1.51 -1.09
C LEU A 368 14.77 1.13 -0.49
N VAL A 369 14.57 1.45 0.79
CA VAL A 369 13.33 1.22 1.55
C VAL A 369 12.12 2.03 1.04
N ASP A 370 12.33 2.92 0.07
CA ASP A 370 11.27 3.63 -0.63
C ASP A 370 10.66 2.81 -1.80
N TYR A 371 11.14 1.58 -2.02
CA TYR A 371 10.51 0.64 -2.94
C TYR A 371 9.07 0.36 -2.50
N GLY A 372 8.12 0.35 -3.44
CA GLY A 372 6.69 0.28 -3.14
C GLY A 372 6.11 1.55 -2.50
N HIS A 373 6.83 2.68 -2.52
CA HIS A 373 6.39 3.97 -1.96
C HIS A 373 6.48 5.15 -2.96
N ALA A 374 6.47 4.87 -4.26
CA ALA A 374 6.44 5.91 -5.29
C ALA A 374 5.01 6.38 -5.60
N PHE A 375 4.05 5.47 -5.54
CA PHE A 375 2.63 5.62 -5.86
C PHE A 375 1.74 5.26 -4.67
N SER A 376 2.17 4.34 -3.80
CA SER A 376 1.34 3.81 -2.71
C SER A 376 0.74 4.86 -1.78
N PRO A 377 1.39 6.00 -1.44
CA PRO A 377 0.75 7.01 -0.62
C PRO A 377 -0.51 7.59 -1.26
N GLU A 378 -0.51 7.79 -2.58
CA GLU A 378 -1.68 8.31 -3.30
C GLU A 378 -2.74 7.21 -3.50
N ILE A 379 -2.32 5.98 -3.83
CA ILE A 379 -3.21 4.81 -3.94
C ILE A 379 -3.98 4.59 -2.63
N GLU A 380 -3.27 4.61 -1.49
CA GLU A 380 -3.85 4.41 -0.17
C GLU A 380 -4.85 5.52 0.17
N MET A 381 -4.49 6.79 -0.06
CA MET A 381 -5.39 7.90 0.24
C MET A 381 -6.60 7.95 -0.71
N ALA A 382 -6.45 7.58 -1.99
CA ALA A 382 -7.57 7.48 -2.93
C ALA A 382 -8.57 6.40 -2.50
N ALA A 383 -8.08 5.25 -2.01
CA ALA A 383 -8.91 4.17 -1.51
C ALA A 383 -9.63 4.50 -0.17
N LEU A 384 -9.22 5.56 0.55
CA LEU A 384 -9.94 6.01 1.75
C LEU A 384 -11.23 6.78 1.45
N VAL A 385 -11.38 7.31 0.23
CA VAL A 385 -12.49 8.20 -0.16
C VAL A 385 -13.59 7.46 -0.93
N GLY A 386 -13.29 6.28 -1.48
CA GLY A 386 -14.23 5.48 -2.28
C GLY A 386 -15.24 4.67 -1.46
N ASP A 387 -16.32 4.25 -2.12
CA ASP A 387 -17.34 3.34 -1.55
C ASP A 387 -16.84 1.87 -1.44
N ASP A 388 -15.70 1.55 -2.06
CA ASP A 388 -15.04 0.25 -1.99
C ASP A 388 -14.16 0.08 -0.74
N ALA A 389 -13.88 -1.17 -0.38
CA ALA A 389 -13.16 -1.52 0.85
C ALA A 389 -11.79 -0.82 0.96
N MET A 390 -11.65 0.05 1.97
CA MET A 390 -10.41 0.73 2.36
C MET A 390 -9.19 -0.20 2.26
N LEU A 391 -8.19 0.21 1.48
CA LEU A 391 -6.89 -0.46 1.42
C LEU A 391 -6.12 -0.24 2.72
N LEU A 392 -5.47 -1.30 3.20
CA LEU A 392 -4.44 -1.23 4.21
C LEU A 392 -3.12 -0.77 3.57
N HIS A 393 -2.22 -0.21 4.38
CA HIS A 393 -0.94 0.33 3.91
C HIS A 393 -0.12 -0.66 3.08
N GLY A 394 0.10 -1.87 3.60
CA GLY A 394 0.86 -2.92 2.91
C GLY A 394 0.17 -3.43 1.63
N GLU A 395 -1.15 -3.32 1.51
CA GLU A 395 -1.86 -3.63 0.28
C GLU A 395 -1.54 -2.57 -0.80
N ALA A 396 -1.57 -1.28 -0.44
CA ALA A 396 -1.18 -0.20 -1.34
C ALA A 396 0.32 -0.26 -1.71
N VAL A 397 1.18 -0.58 -0.74
CA VAL A 397 2.62 -0.81 -0.98
C VAL A 397 2.83 -1.99 -1.92
N ASN A 398 2.08 -3.08 -1.77
CA ASN A 398 2.19 -4.23 -2.66
C ASN A 398 1.76 -3.91 -4.10
N ILE A 399 0.69 -3.13 -4.29
CA ILE A 399 0.25 -2.71 -5.63
C ILE A 399 1.33 -1.85 -6.29
N ASP A 400 1.97 -0.95 -5.54
CA ASP A 400 3.12 -0.17 -6.02
C ASP A 400 4.34 -1.07 -6.33
N MET A 401 4.64 -2.04 -5.47
CA MET A 401 5.68 -3.03 -5.77
C MET A 401 5.37 -3.80 -7.06
N ALA A 402 4.11 -4.22 -7.27
CA ALA A 402 3.72 -4.92 -8.48
C ALA A 402 3.88 -4.04 -9.73
N LEU A 403 3.44 -2.77 -9.64
CA LEU A 403 3.65 -1.75 -10.67
C LEU A 403 5.15 -1.57 -11.00
N THR A 404 5.98 -1.39 -9.98
CA THR A 404 7.42 -1.14 -10.15
C THR A 404 8.20 -2.38 -10.57
N THR A 405 7.77 -3.59 -10.19
CA THR A 405 8.29 -4.85 -10.75
C THR A 405 7.96 -4.96 -12.24
N GLN A 406 6.75 -4.60 -12.66
CA GLN A 406 6.38 -4.58 -14.08
C GLN A 406 7.24 -3.58 -14.87
N LEU A 407 7.47 -2.37 -14.32
CA LEU A 407 8.35 -1.37 -14.93
C LEU A 407 9.80 -1.87 -15.05
N ALA A 408 10.31 -2.52 -14.00
CA ALA A 408 11.65 -3.11 -14.03
C ALA A 408 11.78 -4.17 -15.14
N PHE A 409 10.76 -5.02 -15.33
CA PHE A 409 10.71 -5.99 -16.41
C PHE A 409 10.67 -5.33 -17.80
N GLN A 410 9.82 -4.30 -17.98
CA GLN A 410 9.73 -3.57 -19.25
C GLN A 410 11.04 -2.88 -19.63
N ARG A 411 11.82 -2.45 -18.62
CA ARG A 411 13.16 -1.89 -18.79
C ARG A 411 14.26 -2.95 -18.94
N GLY A 412 13.93 -4.24 -18.92
CA GLY A 412 14.89 -5.34 -19.03
C GLY A 412 15.81 -5.49 -17.81
N LEU A 413 15.45 -4.91 -16.67
CA LEU A 413 16.25 -4.97 -15.43
C LEU A 413 16.06 -6.29 -14.67
N ILE A 414 14.93 -6.95 -14.91
CA ILE A 414 14.64 -8.29 -14.41
C ILE A 414 14.09 -9.17 -15.55
N SER A 415 14.26 -10.48 -15.43
CA SER A 415 13.71 -11.44 -16.37
C SER A 415 12.20 -11.68 -16.14
N GLU A 416 11.53 -12.26 -17.13
CA GLU A 416 10.13 -12.69 -16.99
C GLU A 416 9.96 -13.71 -15.84
N GLU A 417 10.94 -14.60 -15.66
CA GLU A 417 10.96 -15.57 -14.57
C GLU A 417 11.04 -14.87 -13.21
N GLN A 418 11.93 -13.88 -13.04
CA GLN A 418 12.04 -13.13 -11.79
C GLN A 418 10.75 -12.38 -11.47
N ARG A 419 10.15 -11.72 -12.47
CA ARG A 419 8.84 -11.08 -12.32
C ARG A 419 7.76 -12.07 -11.88
N ALA A 420 7.67 -13.24 -12.52
CA ALA A 420 6.70 -14.27 -12.19
C ALA A 420 6.89 -14.81 -10.76
N ARG A 421 8.14 -14.97 -10.32
CA ARG A 421 8.46 -15.36 -8.93
C ARG A 421 7.97 -14.32 -7.93
N VAL A 422 8.23 -13.03 -8.16
CA VAL A 422 7.77 -11.94 -7.28
C VAL A 422 6.25 -11.98 -7.11
N TYR A 423 5.51 -12.06 -8.22
CA TYR A 423 4.05 -12.16 -8.17
C TYR A 423 3.56 -13.44 -7.50
N GLY A 424 4.27 -14.56 -7.69
CA GLY A 424 4.00 -15.81 -6.99
C GLY A 424 4.13 -15.69 -5.47
N VAL A 425 5.13 -14.93 -4.99
CA VAL A 425 5.28 -14.63 -3.56
C VAL A 425 4.16 -13.72 -3.06
N MET A 426 3.80 -12.66 -3.80
CA MET A 426 2.68 -11.78 -3.46
C MET A 426 1.37 -12.58 -3.27
N ASN A 427 1.07 -13.51 -4.19
CA ASN A 427 -0.09 -14.38 -4.08
C ASN A 427 -0.04 -15.32 -2.86
N LYS A 428 1.13 -15.93 -2.59
CA LYS A 428 1.33 -16.78 -1.38
C LYS A 428 1.16 -16.00 -0.07
N LEU A 429 1.44 -14.70 -0.11
CA LEU A 429 1.23 -13.77 1.00
C LEU A 429 -0.18 -13.16 1.01
N GLY A 430 -1.08 -13.57 0.12
CA GLY A 430 -2.46 -13.06 0.06
C GLY A 430 -2.56 -11.60 -0.37
N LEU A 431 -1.56 -11.07 -1.08
CA LEU A 431 -1.49 -9.68 -1.50
C LEU A 431 -1.96 -9.52 -2.95
N ALA A 432 -2.93 -8.61 -3.15
CA ALA A 432 -3.43 -8.29 -4.48
C ALA A 432 -2.40 -7.50 -5.30
N LEU A 433 -2.29 -7.83 -6.59
CA LEU A 433 -1.38 -7.16 -7.52
C LEU A 433 -1.93 -5.83 -8.06
N TRP A 434 -3.25 -5.63 -7.96
CA TRP A 434 -3.95 -4.50 -8.57
C TRP A 434 -5.14 -4.05 -7.73
N HIS A 435 -5.51 -2.78 -7.88
CA HIS A 435 -6.74 -2.20 -7.34
C HIS A 435 -7.31 -1.18 -8.32
N ASP A 436 -8.64 -1.05 -8.38
CA ASP A 436 -9.31 -0.26 -9.42
C ASP A 436 -9.04 1.24 -9.34
N VAL A 437 -8.63 1.76 -8.19
CA VAL A 437 -8.14 3.16 -8.08
C VAL A 437 -6.95 3.42 -9.01
N CYS A 438 -6.16 2.39 -9.33
CA CYS A 438 -5.02 2.50 -10.23
C CYS A 438 -5.43 2.55 -11.71
N ASN A 439 -6.70 2.34 -12.05
CA ASN A 439 -7.22 2.56 -13.40
C ASN A 439 -7.19 4.05 -13.79
N ASP A 440 -7.18 4.96 -12.81
CA ASP A 440 -6.92 6.37 -13.06
C ASP A 440 -5.42 6.64 -13.15
N THR A 441 -4.88 6.59 -14.37
CA THR A 441 -3.48 6.95 -14.66
C THR A 441 -3.11 8.35 -14.14
N LYS A 442 -4.05 9.31 -14.12
CA LYS A 442 -3.76 10.67 -13.63
C LYS A 442 -3.46 10.67 -12.13
N MET A 443 -4.10 9.79 -11.36
CA MET A 443 -3.79 9.59 -9.94
C MET A 443 -2.37 9.05 -9.75
N LEU A 444 -1.96 8.05 -10.54
CA LEU A 444 -0.59 7.52 -10.47
C LEU A 444 0.46 8.58 -10.84
N LEU A 445 0.20 9.37 -11.89
CA LEU A 445 1.09 10.48 -12.28
C LEU A 445 1.16 11.56 -11.21
N LYS A 446 0.03 11.88 -10.56
CA LYS A 446 0.00 12.78 -9.41
C LYS A 446 0.86 12.22 -8.27
N GLY A 447 0.73 10.93 -7.96
CA GLY A 447 1.55 10.24 -6.96
C GLY A 447 3.05 10.37 -7.26
N LEU A 448 3.47 10.12 -8.51
CA LEU A 448 4.86 10.30 -8.93
C LEU A 448 5.34 11.75 -8.81
N ALA A 449 4.50 12.72 -9.16
CA ALA A 449 4.83 14.14 -9.04
C ALA A 449 4.97 14.59 -7.58
N ASP A 450 4.04 14.17 -6.70
CA ASP A 450 4.11 14.43 -5.26
C ASP A 450 5.36 13.75 -4.65
N THR A 451 5.69 12.53 -5.06
CA THR A 451 6.92 11.82 -4.67
C THR A 451 8.17 12.55 -5.13
N THR A 452 8.20 13.03 -6.38
CA THR A 452 9.32 13.80 -6.94
C THR A 452 9.55 15.08 -6.14
N LEU A 453 8.47 15.78 -5.78
CA LEU A 453 8.53 16.96 -4.92
C LEU A 453 9.06 16.60 -3.51
N ALA A 454 8.58 15.50 -2.92
CA ALA A 454 9.03 15.04 -1.61
C ALA A 454 10.50 14.59 -1.60
N ARG A 455 11.07 14.27 -2.76
CA ARG A 455 12.46 13.83 -2.95
C ARG A 455 13.33 14.91 -3.62
N ASP A 456 13.01 16.17 -3.35
CA ASP A 456 13.74 17.36 -3.81
C ASP A 456 13.93 17.44 -5.33
N GLY A 457 12.84 17.24 -6.07
CA GLY A 457 12.79 17.48 -7.52
C GLY A 457 13.28 16.33 -8.39
N LEU A 458 13.71 15.21 -7.80
CA LEU A 458 14.10 13.99 -8.50
C LEU A 458 13.19 12.84 -8.08
N GLN A 459 12.80 11.96 -9.01
CA GLN A 459 11.89 10.86 -8.71
C GLN A 459 12.52 9.86 -7.73
N ARG A 460 13.81 9.52 -7.92
CA ARG A 460 14.60 8.55 -7.14
C ARG A 460 13.81 7.28 -6.83
N VAL A 461 13.13 6.73 -7.83
CA VAL A 461 12.30 5.53 -7.66
C VAL A 461 13.21 4.31 -7.66
N PRO A 462 13.21 3.47 -6.61
CA PRO A 462 13.90 2.18 -6.66
C PRO A 462 13.16 1.25 -7.61
N LEU A 463 13.88 0.69 -8.58
CA LEU A 463 13.41 -0.42 -9.41
C LEU A 463 14.33 -1.61 -9.21
N MET A 464 13.76 -2.82 -9.18
CA MET A 464 14.54 -4.06 -9.08
C MET A 464 15.56 -4.16 -10.24
N SER A 465 16.80 -4.51 -9.92
CA SER A 465 17.89 -4.87 -10.86
C SER A 465 18.27 -6.35 -10.77
N GLY A 466 17.37 -7.13 -10.17
CA GLY A 466 17.52 -8.53 -9.78
C GLY A 466 16.61 -8.79 -8.59
N ILE A 467 16.51 -10.05 -8.14
CA ILE A 467 15.91 -10.34 -6.85
C ILE A 467 16.96 -10.09 -5.78
N GLY A 468 16.62 -9.24 -4.80
CA GLY A 468 17.53 -8.82 -3.74
C GLY A 468 18.44 -7.66 -4.10
N ASP A 469 18.17 -6.95 -5.20
CA ASP A 469 18.94 -5.79 -5.64
C ASP A 469 18.06 -4.77 -6.36
N ALA A 470 18.44 -3.48 -6.30
CA ALA A 470 17.71 -2.42 -6.96
C ALA A 470 18.62 -1.25 -7.38
N GLN A 471 18.15 -0.52 -8.39
CA GLN A 471 18.74 0.73 -8.84
C GLN A 471 17.72 1.88 -8.83
N PHE A 472 18.21 3.11 -8.73
CA PHE A 472 17.36 4.29 -8.72
C PHE A 472 17.18 4.87 -10.11
N VAL A 473 15.95 5.24 -10.46
CA VAL A 473 15.61 5.91 -11.71
C VAL A 473 15.00 7.29 -11.45
N ASN A 474 15.19 8.20 -12.41
CA ASN A 474 14.70 9.58 -12.36
C ASN A 474 13.93 10.01 -13.63
N ASP A 475 13.65 9.04 -14.48
CA ASP A 475 13.19 9.23 -15.86
C ASP A 475 11.96 8.37 -16.17
N LEU A 476 11.18 7.97 -15.16
CA LEU A 476 9.87 7.38 -15.41
C LEU A 476 9.01 8.41 -16.16
N THR A 477 8.53 8.01 -17.33
CA THR A 477 7.69 8.85 -18.19
C THR A 477 6.21 8.55 -17.99
N GLU A 478 5.33 9.46 -18.40
CA GLU A 478 3.89 9.19 -18.47
C GLU A 478 3.54 8.02 -19.39
N ALA A 479 4.34 7.76 -20.44
CA ALA A 479 4.12 6.61 -21.32
C ALA A 479 4.37 5.27 -20.61
N GLU A 480 5.29 5.26 -19.63
CA GLU A 480 5.56 4.10 -18.78
C GLU A 480 4.57 4.02 -17.61
N VAL A 481 4.28 5.16 -16.99
CA VAL A 481 3.41 5.27 -15.82
C VAL A 481 1.96 5.41 -16.24
N GLY A 482 1.23 4.30 -16.14
CA GLY A 482 -0.17 4.25 -16.58
C GLY A 482 -0.32 4.11 -18.10
N GLY A 483 0.75 3.70 -18.80
CA GLY A 483 0.57 2.76 -19.90
C GLY A 483 -0.13 1.49 -19.36
N PRO A 484 -0.79 0.67 -20.21
CA PRO A 484 -1.42 -0.55 -19.73
C PRO A 484 -0.35 -1.39 -19.06
N VAL A 485 -0.36 -1.40 -17.73
CA VAL A 485 0.09 -2.55 -16.97
C VAL A 485 -0.76 -3.65 -17.56
N PRO A 486 -0.18 -4.60 -18.32
CA PRO A 486 -0.99 -5.70 -18.79
C PRO A 486 -1.50 -6.33 -17.50
N LEU A 487 -2.81 -6.19 -17.22
CA LEU A 487 -3.50 -6.94 -16.17
C LEU A 487 -2.94 -8.35 -16.29
N LEU A 488 -2.09 -8.81 -15.37
CA LEU A 488 -1.47 -10.11 -15.58
C LEU A 488 -2.60 -11.10 -15.76
N SER A 489 -2.60 -11.81 -16.89
CA SER A 489 -3.64 -12.80 -17.15
C SER A 489 -3.73 -13.67 -15.91
N ARG A 490 -4.90 -13.86 -15.30
CA ARG A 490 -4.98 -14.68 -14.09
C ARG A 490 -4.42 -16.07 -14.43
N VAL A 491 -3.34 -16.49 -13.77
CA VAL A 491 -2.66 -17.78 -14.01
C VAL A 491 -2.91 -18.68 -12.81
N GLY A 492 -3.59 -19.81 -13.02
CA GLY A 492 -3.90 -20.75 -11.94
C GLY A 492 -5.23 -21.46 -12.16
N ARG A 493 -5.55 -22.42 -11.29
CA ARG A 493 -6.88 -23.07 -11.24
C ARG A 493 -7.47 -23.14 -9.83
N GLU A 494 -6.74 -22.67 -8.83
CA GLU A 494 -7.06 -22.75 -7.40
C GLU A 494 -8.33 -22.00 -7.00
N LEU A 495 -8.64 -20.88 -7.65
CA LEU A 495 -9.84 -20.07 -7.36
C LEU A 495 -10.99 -20.32 -8.35
N GLN A 496 -10.84 -21.25 -9.29
CA GLN A 496 -11.85 -21.49 -10.31
C GLN A 496 -13.08 -22.18 -9.74
N ARG A 497 -14.27 -21.72 -10.15
CA ARG A 497 -15.54 -22.33 -9.80
C ARG A 497 -15.79 -23.59 -10.61
N TYR A 498 -16.41 -24.55 -9.94
CA TYR A 498 -16.91 -25.78 -10.55
C TYR A 498 -18.40 -25.93 -10.21
N SER A 499 -19.18 -26.51 -11.11
CA SER A 499 -20.58 -26.89 -10.84
C SER A 499 -20.64 -27.97 -9.75
N GLY A 500 -21.84 -28.23 -9.21
CA GLY A 500 -22.07 -29.35 -8.27
C GLY A 500 -21.76 -30.74 -8.85
N SER A 501 -21.71 -30.86 -10.18
CA SER A 501 -21.32 -32.07 -10.93
C SER A 501 -19.85 -32.09 -11.37
N GLY A 502 -19.06 -31.08 -11.00
CA GLY A 502 -17.62 -31.01 -11.23
C GLY A 502 -17.19 -30.43 -12.59
N GLU A 503 -18.09 -29.80 -13.34
CA GLU A 503 -17.72 -29.08 -14.57
C GLU A 503 -17.07 -27.73 -14.25
N ARG A 504 -15.98 -27.39 -14.95
CA ARG A 504 -15.33 -26.08 -14.81
C ARG A 504 -16.21 -24.98 -15.38
N LEU A 505 -16.47 -23.93 -14.60
CA LEU A 505 -17.24 -22.78 -15.06
C LEU A 505 -16.31 -21.75 -15.72
N VAL A 506 -16.70 -21.27 -16.90
CA VAL A 506 -15.97 -20.25 -17.65
C VAL A 506 -16.90 -19.14 -18.10
N ALA A 507 -16.40 -17.92 -18.18
CA ALA A 507 -17.12 -16.75 -18.64
C ALA A 507 -16.40 -16.14 -19.85
N GLY A 508 -17.15 -15.55 -20.78
CA GLY A 508 -16.59 -14.94 -21.98
C GLY A 508 -17.54 -14.01 -22.71
N CYS A 509 -17.02 -13.28 -23.69
CA CYS A 509 -17.78 -12.30 -24.46
C CYS A 509 -17.72 -12.56 -25.96
N ILE A 510 -18.75 -12.10 -26.66
CA ILE A 510 -18.75 -11.79 -28.09
C ILE A 510 -18.53 -10.27 -28.18
N PRO A 511 -17.29 -9.80 -28.44
CA PRO A 511 -17.03 -8.37 -28.53
C PRO A 511 -17.49 -7.85 -29.89
N VAL A 512 -18.29 -6.80 -29.89
CA VAL A 512 -18.86 -6.21 -31.09
C VAL A 512 -18.63 -4.71 -31.12
N ARG A 513 -18.49 -4.13 -32.31
CA ARG A 513 -18.54 -2.68 -32.52
C ARG A 513 -19.48 -2.35 -33.66
N ILE A 514 -20.18 -1.24 -33.53
CA ILE A 514 -21.10 -0.73 -34.54
C ILE A 514 -20.35 0.32 -35.37
N THR A 515 -20.13 0.03 -36.65
CA THR A 515 -19.46 0.92 -37.59
C THR A 515 -20.45 1.83 -38.34
N SER A 516 -21.70 1.37 -38.50
CA SER A 516 -22.80 2.18 -39.08
C SER A 516 -24.15 1.69 -38.58
N LEU A 517 -24.93 2.59 -37.97
CA LEU A 517 -26.30 2.29 -37.50
C LEU A 517 -27.29 2.08 -38.66
N GLU A 518 -27.03 2.69 -39.82
CA GLU A 518 -27.92 2.62 -40.99
C GLU A 518 -27.75 1.33 -41.81
N ALA A 519 -26.60 0.65 -41.68
CA ALA A 519 -26.27 -0.54 -42.45
C ALA A 519 -26.79 -1.85 -41.84
N GLY A 520 -27.52 -1.79 -40.72
CA GLY A 520 -28.03 -2.98 -40.03
C GLY A 520 -26.88 -3.94 -39.66
N VAL A 521 -27.02 -5.22 -40.00
CA VAL A 521 -26.01 -6.26 -39.69
C VAL A 521 -24.68 -6.05 -40.41
N ASP A 522 -24.68 -5.40 -41.57
CA ASP A 522 -23.46 -5.09 -42.33
C ASP A 522 -22.67 -3.94 -41.69
N GLY A 523 -23.29 -3.19 -40.77
CA GLY A 523 -22.67 -2.18 -39.93
C GLY A 523 -22.13 -2.69 -38.61
N VAL A 524 -22.02 -4.02 -38.43
CA VAL A 524 -21.54 -4.66 -37.21
C VAL A 524 -20.29 -5.48 -37.50
N GLU A 525 -19.25 -5.24 -36.70
CA GLU A 525 -18.05 -6.07 -36.69
C GLU A 525 -17.95 -6.83 -35.37
N VAL A 526 -17.47 -8.06 -35.45
CA VAL A 526 -17.27 -8.98 -34.33
C VAL A 526 -15.78 -9.23 -34.18
N LEU A 527 -15.26 -9.12 -32.96
CA LEU A 527 -13.86 -9.38 -32.67
C LEU A 527 -13.65 -10.86 -32.37
N LEU A 528 -12.66 -11.44 -33.04
CA LEU A 528 -12.12 -12.75 -32.73
C LEU A 528 -10.64 -12.66 -32.34
N ILE A 529 -10.17 -13.65 -31.59
CA ILE A 529 -8.76 -13.77 -31.20
C ILE A 529 -8.18 -15.10 -31.65
N SER A 530 -6.89 -15.13 -31.92
CA SER A 530 -6.20 -16.40 -32.16
C SER A 530 -6.12 -17.26 -30.89
N SER A 531 -6.25 -18.58 -31.06
CA SER A 531 -6.06 -19.51 -29.94
C SER A 531 -4.57 -19.67 -29.58
N ARG A 532 -4.25 -19.84 -28.29
CA ARG A 532 -2.86 -20.04 -27.79
C ARG A 532 -2.08 -21.19 -28.47
N GLY A 533 -2.76 -22.15 -29.09
CA GLY A 533 -2.16 -23.27 -29.83
C GLY A 533 -2.03 -23.07 -31.35
N GLY A 534 -2.28 -21.86 -31.85
CA GLY A 534 -2.09 -21.47 -33.25
C GLY A 534 -3.08 -22.04 -34.27
N LYS A 535 -4.15 -22.72 -33.86
CA LYS A 535 -5.15 -23.27 -34.79
C LYS A 535 -6.52 -22.63 -34.57
N GLY A 536 -6.89 -21.69 -35.43
CA GLY A 536 -8.24 -21.12 -35.52
C GLY A 536 -8.50 -19.92 -34.60
N LEU A 537 -9.61 -19.23 -34.90
CA LEU A 537 -10.10 -18.04 -34.20
C LEU A 537 -11.20 -18.40 -33.20
N VAL A 538 -11.24 -17.71 -32.07
CA VAL A 538 -12.20 -17.97 -30.98
C VAL A 538 -12.67 -16.66 -30.35
N PHE A 539 -13.73 -16.73 -29.53
CA PHE A 539 -14.11 -15.65 -28.63
C PHE A 539 -13.27 -15.66 -27.34
N PRO A 540 -12.99 -14.47 -26.76
CA PRO A 540 -12.32 -14.37 -25.47
C PRO A 540 -13.15 -15.04 -24.37
N LYS A 541 -12.50 -15.90 -23.58
CA LYS A 541 -13.12 -16.55 -22.42
C LYS A 541 -12.06 -17.15 -21.48
N GLY A 542 -12.39 -17.25 -20.20
CA GLY A 542 -11.57 -18.00 -19.25
C GLY A 542 -12.29 -18.32 -17.95
N GLY A 543 -11.54 -18.66 -16.91
CA GLY A 543 -12.10 -19.24 -15.68
C GLY A 543 -12.99 -18.23 -14.96
N TRP A 544 -14.16 -18.66 -14.49
CA TRP A 544 -14.94 -17.88 -13.54
C TRP A 544 -14.46 -18.19 -12.12
N GLU A 545 -13.92 -17.19 -11.43
CA GLU A 545 -13.32 -17.36 -10.10
C GLU A 545 -14.28 -17.06 -8.93
N THR A 546 -13.89 -17.41 -7.71
CA THR A 546 -14.76 -17.33 -6.52
C THR A 546 -15.01 -15.90 -6.05
N ASP A 547 -14.09 -14.98 -6.32
CA ASP A 547 -14.05 -13.58 -5.89
C ASP A 547 -14.78 -12.60 -6.82
N GLU A 548 -15.37 -13.07 -7.92
CA GLU A 548 -15.97 -12.21 -8.96
C GLU A 548 -17.37 -12.67 -9.39
N THR A 549 -18.15 -11.75 -9.97
CA THR A 549 -19.39 -12.09 -10.68
C THR A 549 -19.07 -12.69 -12.05
N VAL A 550 -20.05 -13.35 -12.67
CA VAL A 550 -19.84 -13.96 -14.00
C VAL A 550 -19.65 -12.90 -15.09
N GLU A 551 -20.29 -11.74 -14.93
CA GLU A 551 -20.15 -10.57 -15.80
C GLU A 551 -18.74 -9.96 -15.66
N ALA A 552 -18.27 -9.78 -14.42
CA ALA A 552 -16.92 -9.30 -14.13
C ALA A 552 -15.87 -10.24 -14.72
N ALA A 553 -16.06 -11.56 -14.58
CA ALA A 553 -15.20 -12.56 -15.20
C ALA A 553 -15.18 -12.45 -16.74
N ALA A 554 -16.34 -12.33 -17.38
CA ALA A 554 -16.44 -12.20 -18.83
C ALA A 554 -15.74 -10.92 -19.35
N ALA A 555 -15.93 -9.79 -18.66
CA ALA A 555 -15.29 -8.53 -18.99
C ALA A 555 -13.76 -8.61 -18.82
N ARG A 556 -13.30 -9.13 -17.68
CA ARG A 556 -11.88 -9.34 -17.37
C ARG A 556 -11.19 -10.19 -18.43
N GLU A 557 -11.74 -11.36 -18.76
CA GLU A 557 -11.19 -12.28 -19.76
C GLU A 557 -11.12 -11.65 -21.16
N THR A 558 -12.06 -10.75 -21.47
CA THR A 558 -12.06 -10.02 -22.74
C THR A 558 -10.93 -9.00 -22.81
N VAL A 559 -10.64 -8.32 -21.69
CA VAL A 559 -9.48 -7.44 -21.60
C VAL A 559 -8.18 -8.24 -21.67
N GLU A 560 -8.10 -9.36 -20.94
CA GLU A 560 -6.90 -10.21 -20.87
C GLU A 560 -6.54 -10.85 -22.21
N GLU A 561 -7.52 -11.49 -22.87
CA GLU A 561 -7.26 -12.24 -24.10
C GLU A 561 -7.31 -11.36 -25.38
N ALA A 562 -8.18 -10.35 -25.42
CA ALA A 562 -8.45 -9.56 -26.64
C ALA A 562 -8.03 -8.09 -26.56
N GLY A 563 -7.77 -7.55 -25.36
CA GLY A 563 -7.33 -6.17 -25.19
C GLY A 563 -8.41 -5.14 -25.54
N VAL A 564 -9.68 -5.44 -25.26
CA VAL A 564 -10.80 -4.51 -25.49
C VAL A 564 -11.65 -4.36 -24.24
N ARG A 565 -12.19 -3.14 -24.03
CA ARG A 565 -13.12 -2.80 -22.95
C ARG A 565 -14.44 -2.33 -23.55
N GLY A 566 -15.52 -2.52 -22.81
CA GLY A 566 -16.84 -2.19 -23.30
C GLY A 566 -17.96 -2.43 -22.30
N GLU A 567 -19.18 -2.11 -22.73
CA GLU A 567 -20.39 -2.32 -21.95
C GLU A 567 -20.98 -3.70 -22.27
N LEU A 568 -21.24 -4.50 -21.24
CA LEU A 568 -21.93 -5.77 -21.42
C LEU A 568 -23.43 -5.55 -21.62
N GLU A 569 -24.02 -6.26 -22.58
CA GLU A 569 -25.47 -6.35 -22.66
C GLU A 569 -26.01 -7.00 -21.37
N GLY A 570 -27.01 -6.37 -20.74
CA GLY A 570 -27.58 -6.84 -19.47
C GLY A 570 -28.24 -8.23 -19.54
N GLN A 571 -28.48 -8.75 -20.74
CA GLN A 571 -29.01 -10.10 -20.95
C GLN A 571 -27.93 -11.05 -21.49
N MET A 572 -27.62 -12.11 -20.74
CA MET A 572 -26.72 -13.17 -21.16
C MET A 572 -27.18 -13.85 -22.46
N VAL A 573 -26.25 -14.11 -23.39
CA VAL A 573 -26.51 -14.80 -24.67
C VAL A 573 -26.95 -16.24 -24.43
N GLY A 574 -26.29 -16.93 -23.52
CA GLY A 574 -26.65 -18.28 -23.14
C GLY A 574 -25.54 -18.99 -22.37
N VAL A 575 -25.83 -20.25 -22.06
CA VAL A 575 -24.93 -21.15 -21.34
C VAL A 575 -24.62 -22.34 -22.25
N PHE A 576 -23.34 -22.53 -22.57
CA PHE A 576 -22.90 -23.46 -23.60
C PHE A 576 -21.94 -24.51 -23.02
N PRO A 577 -22.31 -25.79 -22.97
CA PRO A 577 -21.42 -26.85 -22.52
C PRO A 577 -20.39 -27.22 -23.61
N PHE A 578 -19.12 -27.38 -23.23
CA PHE A 578 -18.07 -27.81 -24.16
C PHE A 578 -16.98 -28.64 -23.46
N TYR A 579 -16.03 -29.17 -24.25
CA TYR A 579 -14.88 -29.92 -23.75
C TYR A 579 -13.58 -29.16 -24.04
N SER A 580 -12.71 -29.08 -23.03
CA SER A 580 -11.43 -28.34 -23.12
C SER A 580 -10.42 -28.95 -24.10
N SER A 581 -10.54 -30.24 -24.45
CA SER A 581 -9.72 -30.90 -25.48
C SER A 581 -10.43 -32.12 -26.09
N LYS A 582 -9.89 -32.66 -27.20
CA LYS A 582 -10.38 -33.93 -27.78
C LYS A 582 -10.13 -35.14 -26.87
N ALA A 583 -9.02 -35.15 -26.13
CA ALA A 583 -8.68 -36.21 -25.16
C ALA A 583 -9.57 -36.17 -23.90
N ALA A 584 -10.08 -34.99 -23.54
CA ALA A 584 -10.99 -34.76 -22.43
C ALA A 584 -12.40 -35.34 -22.61
N ARG A 585 -12.75 -35.91 -23.78
CA ARG A 585 -14.05 -36.54 -24.02
C ARG A 585 -14.26 -37.86 -23.24
N VAL A 586 -13.20 -38.43 -22.68
CA VAL A 586 -13.23 -39.74 -21.98
C VAL A 586 -13.41 -39.60 -20.45
N HIS A 587 -13.21 -38.40 -19.88
CA HIS A 587 -13.31 -38.15 -18.43
C HIS A 587 -14.19 -36.94 -18.10
N ILE A 588 -15.05 -37.06 -17.08
CA ILE A 588 -15.93 -35.97 -16.60
C ILE A 588 -15.16 -34.68 -16.25
N GLN A 589 -13.92 -34.79 -15.77
CA GLN A 589 -13.02 -33.67 -15.43
C GLN A 589 -12.63 -32.78 -16.63
N GLY A 590 -13.02 -33.13 -17.85
CA GLY A 590 -12.74 -32.37 -19.07
C GLY A 590 -13.86 -31.43 -19.54
N ARG A 591 -15.05 -31.52 -18.92
CA ARG A 591 -16.24 -30.70 -19.26
C ARG A 591 -16.15 -29.29 -18.68
N CYS A 592 -16.56 -28.32 -19.49
CA CYS A 592 -16.66 -26.93 -19.13
C CYS A 592 -18.04 -26.37 -19.49
N ILE A 593 -18.49 -25.37 -18.75
CA ILE A 593 -19.74 -24.65 -18.99
C ILE A 593 -19.39 -23.18 -19.23
N ALA A 594 -19.65 -22.67 -20.43
CA ALA A 594 -19.39 -21.30 -20.82
C ALA A 594 -20.64 -20.41 -20.67
N TYR A 595 -20.52 -19.35 -19.88
CA TYR A 595 -21.49 -18.26 -19.78
C TYR A 595 -21.06 -17.16 -20.74
N MET A 596 -21.85 -16.90 -21.77
CA MET A 596 -21.48 -15.97 -22.84
C MET A 596 -22.34 -14.70 -22.80
N PHE A 597 -21.67 -13.55 -22.94
CA PHE A 597 -22.28 -12.23 -23.02
C PHE A 597 -21.91 -11.56 -24.35
N VAL A 598 -22.61 -10.49 -24.70
CA VAL A 598 -22.18 -9.57 -25.77
C VAL A 598 -21.57 -8.35 -25.10
N MET A 599 -20.43 -7.90 -25.61
CA MET A 599 -19.75 -6.69 -25.18
C MET A 599 -19.74 -5.67 -26.32
N HIS A 600 -20.36 -4.52 -26.10
CA HIS A 600 -20.22 -3.36 -27.00
C HIS A 600 -18.89 -2.69 -26.70
N VAL A 601 -17.92 -2.85 -27.60
CA VAL A 601 -16.56 -2.35 -27.41
C VAL A 601 -16.55 -0.83 -27.48
N VAL A 602 -16.09 -0.21 -26.40
CA VAL A 602 -15.92 1.24 -26.25
C VAL A 602 -14.46 1.64 -26.46
N GLU A 603 -13.52 0.75 -26.13
CA GLU A 603 -12.08 1.05 -26.18
C GLU A 603 -11.27 -0.18 -26.65
N GLU A 604 -10.31 0.06 -27.55
CA GLU A 604 -9.28 -0.90 -27.94
C GLU A 604 -7.94 -0.52 -27.32
N LEU A 605 -7.39 -1.39 -26.48
CA LEU A 605 -6.14 -1.14 -25.78
C LEU A 605 -4.94 -1.29 -26.76
N PRO A 606 -3.95 -0.38 -26.71
CA PRO A 606 -2.74 -0.48 -27.56
C PRO A 606 -1.83 -1.64 -27.14
N ALA A 607 -1.87 -2.04 -25.87
CA ALA A 607 -1.20 -3.21 -25.34
C ALA A 607 -2.08 -3.93 -24.31
N TRP A 608 -1.98 -5.25 -24.24
CA TRP A 608 -2.84 -6.08 -23.40
C TRP A 608 -2.16 -7.40 -22.95
N PRO A 609 -2.70 -8.11 -21.95
CA PRO A 609 -2.02 -9.19 -21.23
C PRO A 609 -1.52 -10.33 -22.10
N GLU A 610 -2.35 -10.81 -23.02
CA GLU A 610 -2.00 -11.92 -23.90
C GLU A 610 -1.52 -11.48 -25.29
N GLN A 611 -1.14 -10.22 -25.49
CA GLN A 611 -0.73 -9.69 -26.80
C GLN A 611 0.44 -10.45 -27.43
N ALA A 612 1.35 -10.99 -26.63
CA ALA A 612 2.46 -11.81 -27.12
C ALA A 612 2.02 -13.20 -27.63
N HIS A 613 0.84 -13.67 -27.21
CA HIS A 613 0.31 -15.00 -27.51
C HIS A 613 -0.92 -14.98 -28.42
N ARG A 614 -1.53 -13.82 -28.58
CA ARG A 614 -2.80 -13.65 -29.29
C ARG A 614 -2.78 -12.44 -30.20
N THR A 615 -3.50 -12.59 -31.28
CA THR A 615 -3.78 -11.56 -32.27
C THR A 615 -5.28 -11.37 -32.33
N ARG A 616 -5.72 -10.11 -32.30
CA ARG A 616 -7.12 -9.73 -32.44
C ARG A 616 -7.44 -9.47 -33.91
N VAL A 617 -8.61 -9.89 -34.36
CA VAL A 617 -9.07 -9.76 -35.74
C VAL A 617 -10.53 -9.31 -35.70
N TRP A 618 -10.80 -8.11 -36.24
CA TRP A 618 -12.16 -7.68 -36.51
C TRP A 618 -12.66 -8.36 -37.77
N CYS A 619 -13.86 -8.93 -37.70
CA CYS A 619 -14.50 -9.66 -38.78
C CYS A 619 -15.90 -9.10 -38.99
N SER A 620 -16.39 -9.13 -40.23
CA SER A 620 -17.83 -9.02 -40.46
C SER A 620 -18.56 -10.15 -39.72
N VAL A 621 -19.84 -9.96 -39.38
CA VAL A 621 -20.67 -10.99 -38.74
C VAL A 621 -20.58 -12.33 -39.50
N ARG A 622 -20.60 -12.29 -40.83
CA ARG A 622 -20.51 -13.49 -41.69
C ARG A 622 -19.15 -14.17 -41.57
N GLU A 623 -18.06 -13.42 -41.61
CA GLU A 623 -16.71 -13.96 -41.43
C GLU A 623 -16.53 -14.56 -40.04
N ALA A 624 -17.10 -13.94 -39.01
CA ALA A 624 -17.04 -14.47 -37.65
C ALA A 624 -17.78 -15.81 -37.53
N CYS A 625 -18.96 -15.95 -38.12
CA CYS A 625 -19.68 -17.23 -38.21
C CYS A 625 -18.84 -18.31 -38.90
N ASN A 626 -18.13 -17.97 -39.98
CA ASN A 626 -17.36 -18.94 -40.77
C ASN A 626 -16.02 -19.31 -40.13
N ASN A 627 -15.33 -18.35 -39.51
CA ASN A 627 -13.96 -18.52 -39.03
C ASN A 627 -13.86 -18.90 -37.55
N CYS A 628 -14.93 -18.71 -36.77
CA CYS A 628 -14.95 -19.13 -35.38
C CYS A 628 -14.85 -20.66 -35.28
N ARG A 629 -13.80 -21.14 -34.61
CA ARG A 629 -13.38 -22.54 -34.60
C ARG A 629 -14.41 -23.47 -33.98
N HIS A 630 -14.98 -23.08 -32.85
CA HIS A 630 -15.80 -23.96 -32.02
C HIS A 630 -17.28 -23.82 -32.37
N GLU A 631 -17.94 -24.96 -32.59
CA GLU A 631 -19.36 -25.01 -32.93
C GLU A 631 -20.26 -24.31 -31.91
N TRP A 632 -20.02 -24.56 -30.61
CA TRP A 632 -20.76 -23.91 -29.53
C TRP A 632 -20.58 -22.37 -29.50
N MET A 633 -19.43 -21.87 -29.95
CA MET A 633 -19.21 -20.42 -30.06
C MET A 633 -19.95 -19.84 -31.25
N ARG A 634 -20.00 -20.56 -32.39
CA ARG A 634 -20.85 -20.17 -33.52
C ARG A 634 -22.32 -20.16 -33.10
N GLU A 635 -22.77 -21.16 -32.36
CA GLU A 635 -24.12 -21.21 -31.81
C GLU A 635 -24.42 -20.02 -30.88
N ALA A 636 -23.45 -19.60 -30.06
CA ALA A 636 -23.58 -18.40 -29.23
C ALA A 636 -23.75 -17.14 -30.10
N LEU A 637 -22.94 -16.97 -31.14
CA LEU A 637 -23.07 -15.85 -32.07
C LEU A 637 -24.41 -15.89 -32.80
N GLU A 638 -24.81 -17.03 -33.34
CA GLU A 638 -26.11 -17.22 -33.99
C GLU A 638 -27.27 -16.89 -33.05
N THR A 639 -27.20 -17.32 -31.79
CA THR A 639 -28.22 -17.02 -30.77
C THR A 639 -28.38 -15.53 -30.57
N TRP A 640 -27.28 -14.78 -30.50
CA TRP A 640 -27.34 -13.33 -30.45
C TRP A 640 -27.93 -12.73 -31.74
N LEU A 641 -27.52 -13.20 -32.92
CA LEU A 641 -28.07 -12.74 -34.20
C LEU A 641 -29.59 -12.96 -34.32
N ARG A 642 -30.10 -14.11 -33.86
CA ARG A 642 -31.55 -14.37 -33.83
C ARG A 642 -32.27 -13.37 -32.94
N ARG A 643 -31.68 -13.04 -31.78
CA ARG A 643 -32.24 -12.03 -30.86
C ARG A 643 -32.30 -10.63 -31.47
N GLN A 644 -31.36 -10.29 -32.35
CA GLN A 644 -31.36 -9.04 -33.10
C GLN A 644 -32.27 -9.07 -34.34
N GLY A 645 -32.90 -10.22 -34.66
CA GLY A 645 -33.72 -10.41 -35.86
C GLY A 645 -32.92 -10.54 -37.17
N TRP A 646 -31.64 -10.94 -37.08
CA TRP A 646 -30.72 -11.04 -38.22
C TRP A 646 -30.53 -12.46 -38.76
N ASP A 647 -31.55 -13.31 -38.65
CA ASP A 647 -31.50 -14.72 -39.07
C ASP A 647 -31.13 -14.92 -40.55
N HIS A 648 -31.48 -13.95 -41.40
CA HIS A 648 -31.19 -13.99 -42.84
C HIS A 648 -29.69 -14.09 -43.17
N VAL A 649 -28.80 -13.67 -42.27
CA VAL A 649 -27.34 -13.79 -42.44
C VAL A 649 -26.86 -15.23 -42.37
N LEU A 650 -27.64 -16.13 -41.75
CA LEU A 650 -27.28 -17.53 -41.53
C LEU A 650 -27.57 -18.45 -42.73
N HIS A 651 -28.36 -18.01 -43.71
CA HIS A 651 -28.97 -18.91 -44.70
C HIS A 651 -28.37 -18.91 -46.12
N ASN A 652 -27.29 -18.16 -46.41
CA ASN A 652 -26.67 -18.12 -47.75
C ASN A 652 -25.47 -19.06 -47.92
N HIS A 653 -25.66 -20.36 -47.65
CA HIS A 653 -24.65 -21.39 -47.90
C HIS A 653 -24.95 -22.10 -49.23
N GLN A 654 -24.29 -21.73 -50.34
CA GLN A 654 -24.14 -22.62 -51.49
C GLN A 654 -22.96 -23.57 -51.23
N PRO A 655 -23.16 -24.90 -51.21
CA PRO A 655 -22.06 -25.85 -51.15
C PRO A 655 -21.44 -26.01 -52.54
N ASN A 656 -20.14 -25.76 -52.66
CA ASN A 656 -19.36 -26.22 -53.81
C ASN A 656 -19.40 -27.75 -53.83
N GLY A 657 -19.96 -28.30 -54.92
CA GLY A 657 -20.11 -29.74 -55.11
C GLY A 657 -18.77 -30.46 -55.17
N ASN A 658 -18.59 -31.45 -54.32
CA ASN A 658 -18.05 -32.73 -54.74
C ASN A 658 -18.56 -33.84 -53.81
N SER A 659 -19.20 -34.82 -54.41
CA SER A 659 -19.84 -35.99 -53.82
C SER A 659 -18.83 -36.96 -53.20
N ASN A 660 -19.15 -37.53 -52.03
CA ASN A 660 -19.36 -38.99 -51.89
C ASN A 660 -19.86 -39.40 -50.49
N ALA A 661 -21.03 -40.06 -50.53
CA ALA A 661 -21.51 -41.24 -49.79
C ALA A 661 -21.57 -41.30 -48.25
N ASP A 662 -22.80 -41.64 -47.78
CA ASP A 662 -23.18 -42.52 -46.65
C ASP A 662 -22.85 -42.08 -45.21
N THR A 663 -23.72 -42.18 -44.19
CA THR A 663 -24.93 -42.98 -43.96
C THR A 663 -25.76 -42.28 -42.85
N THR A 664 -27.08 -42.42 -42.92
CA THR A 664 -28.07 -41.91 -41.95
C THR A 664 -28.13 -42.77 -40.67
N ILE A 665 -28.07 -42.14 -39.50
CA ILE A 665 -28.58 -42.69 -38.23
C ILE A 665 -29.45 -41.62 -37.58
N ALA A 666 -30.71 -41.97 -37.31
CA ALA A 666 -31.73 -41.10 -36.72
C ALA A 666 -31.46 -40.81 -35.22
N PRO A 667 -31.83 -39.63 -34.69
CA PRO A 667 -31.72 -39.33 -33.26
C PRO A 667 -32.89 -39.93 -32.44
N PRO A 668 -32.68 -40.32 -31.18
CA PRO A 668 -33.74 -40.80 -30.28
C PRO A 668 -34.60 -39.64 -29.74
N PRO A 669 -35.83 -39.92 -29.26
CA PRO A 669 -36.81 -38.89 -28.92
C PRO A 669 -36.52 -38.18 -27.58
N CYS A 670 -37.00 -36.94 -27.52
CA CYS A 670 -36.90 -35.99 -26.41
C CYS A 670 -37.71 -36.47 -25.17
N PRO A 671 -37.21 -36.34 -23.92
CA PRO A 671 -38.01 -36.58 -22.73
C PRO A 671 -38.92 -35.40 -22.40
N GLU A 672 -40.19 -35.71 -22.11
CA GLU A 672 -41.25 -34.78 -21.77
C GLU A 672 -41.05 -34.02 -20.46
N ARG A 673 -41.69 -32.85 -20.42
CA ARG A 673 -41.93 -31.98 -19.26
C ARG A 673 -42.50 -32.76 -18.07
N ILE A 674 -41.87 -32.63 -16.90
CA ILE A 674 -42.54 -32.89 -15.62
C ILE A 674 -42.89 -31.54 -15.00
N ALA A 675 -44.19 -31.31 -14.94
CA ALA A 675 -44.83 -30.21 -14.21
C ALA A 675 -44.75 -30.45 -12.70
N ALA A 676 -44.68 -29.35 -11.95
CA ALA A 676 -44.70 -29.28 -10.50
C ALA A 676 -45.93 -29.96 -9.88
N THR A 677 -45.75 -30.61 -8.73
CA THR A 677 -46.75 -30.65 -7.64
C THR A 677 -46.06 -30.97 -6.30
N SER A 678 -46.58 -30.28 -5.27
CA SER A 678 -46.28 -30.26 -3.82
C SER A 678 -44.97 -29.65 -3.33
#